data_AF-I3C4Y4-F1
#
_entry.id   AF-I3C4Y4-F1
#
_cell.length_a   1.000
_cell.length_b   1.000
_cell.length_c   1.000
_cell.angle_alpha   90.00
_cell.angle_beta   90.00
_cell.angle_gamma   90.00
#
_symmetry.space_group_name_H-M   'P 1'
#
loop_
_entity.id
_entity.type
_entity.pdbx_description
1 polymer ?
#
loop_
_entity_poly.entity_id
_entity_poly.type
_entity_poly.pdbx_seq_one_letter_code
_entity_poly.pdbx_strand_id
1 'polypeptide(L)'
;MKVSLINFHSKSIISYIEAEKKLAKQNSAKSMLPLTKSRFKLGLECPNKLYFTSKKEFANTHLEDSFLIALAKGGFQVEALARLHYPNGIFIDTENYEYDKAIQQTQICFQKDNVAIYEAAFESEGLFIRTDIVSKKGNHIKLIEVKAKSFDPSDEFLFVGKRGGINSGWKSYLFDLAFQKYVAQKAYPEFTFEAYLLMADKTKVAKVDGLNQLFRIPNNGNPRAYTVTSITSLNEIGDSVLSEINVDAIINAIMDNRHPYFDNLSFKESIELFKEAYQANRYLNWPTDFSSCKNCEFKTSKEQEIQGLQSGFKYCFEKQHNWSPTDFDKPNAFEIWNFRGKNLVAENRLLMTDITEEDINVKPSAGKLSASERQWLQVEKAQQSDTSIFVLKEELKDEMDNWMFPLHFIDFETSTVALPFTKNRRPYEQVAFQFSHHQLNEDGSIEHKNQYINNVPGEFPNFKFARALKKALANDNGTIFRFAAHENTIVNAIIDQLQASNESDRTELITFLKSISTATKNNADYWDGYRSMVDLNKVVKDYYYNPLTKGSNSIKAILPASLNSSPYLQEKYGRPINEIGVGSSNFEKNHIWLHKKESVIINPYEMLPPLFQGWSITDLENTLSELEGVADGGAALTAYAKLQYMDMEENERQEITNALLKYCELDTLAMVMVYEHFQELIK
;
A
#
# COMPACT_ATOMS: atom_id res chain seq x y z
N MET A 1 -29.74 9.96 -63.36
CA MET A 1 -29.81 11.21 -62.56
C MET A 1 -30.58 10.95 -61.26
N LYS A 2 -30.06 10.06 -60.40
CA LYS A 2 -30.72 9.59 -59.16
C LYS A 2 -29.65 9.14 -58.14
N VAL A 3 -28.64 9.99 -57.89
CA VAL A 3 -27.61 9.74 -56.84
C VAL A 3 -27.27 11.01 -56.05
N SER A 4 -27.85 12.18 -56.34
CA SER A 4 -27.46 13.44 -55.69
C SER A 4 -28.41 13.92 -54.56
N LEU A 5 -29.41 13.14 -54.15
CA LEU A 5 -30.42 13.58 -53.17
C LEU A 5 -30.36 12.86 -51.81
N ILE A 6 -29.53 11.84 -51.63
CA ILE A 6 -29.44 11.09 -50.35
C ILE A 6 -28.29 11.59 -49.45
N ASN A 7 -27.26 12.25 -50.01
CA ASN A 7 -26.10 12.73 -49.25
C ASN A 7 -26.24 14.11 -48.60
N PHE A 8 -27.35 14.82 -48.84
CA PHE A 8 -27.60 16.14 -48.22
C PHE A 8 -28.45 16.07 -46.94
N HIS A 9 -29.17 14.97 -46.67
CA HIS A 9 -29.95 14.80 -45.44
C HIS A 9 -29.18 14.11 -44.31
N SER A 10 -28.19 13.26 -44.59
CA SER A 10 -27.41 12.59 -43.53
C SER A 10 -26.42 13.53 -42.84
N LYS A 11 -25.77 14.44 -43.58
CA LYS A 11 -24.86 15.44 -43.00
C LYS A 11 -25.57 16.49 -42.15
N SER A 12 -26.82 16.84 -42.48
CA SER A 12 -27.60 17.84 -41.72
C SER A 12 -28.13 17.27 -40.41
N ILE A 13 -28.49 15.98 -40.35
CA ILE A 13 -28.96 15.32 -39.13
C ILE A 13 -27.80 15.09 -38.16
N ILE A 14 -26.62 14.68 -38.63
CA ILE A 14 -25.44 14.51 -37.78
C ILE A 14 -24.99 15.86 -37.19
N SER A 15 -24.97 16.93 -37.98
CA SER A 15 -24.66 18.27 -37.46
C SER A 15 -25.72 18.78 -36.47
N TYR A 16 -26.98 18.39 -36.62
CA TYR A 16 -28.06 18.78 -35.71
C TYR A 16 -27.97 17.99 -34.38
N ILE A 17 -27.65 16.70 -34.44
CA ILE A 17 -27.42 15.86 -33.24
C ILE A 17 -26.15 16.30 -32.50
N GLU A 18 -25.08 16.69 -33.22
CA GLU A 18 -23.87 17.26 -32.60
C GLU A 18 -24.11 18.66 -32.03
N ALA A 19 -24.92 19.48 -32.71
CA ALA A 19 -25.34 20.78 -32.21
C ALA A 19 -26.26 20.65 -31.00
N GLU A 20 -27.21 19.70 -30.97
CA GLU A 20 -28.04 19.38 -29.80
C GLU A 20 -27.23 18.76 -28.67
N LYS A 21 -26.21 17.94 -28.93
CA LYS A 21 -25.26 17.48 -27.90
C LYS A 21 -24.40 18.61 -27.35
N LYS A 22 -24.02 19.58 -28.18
CA LYS A 22 -23.32 20.81 -27.76
C LYS A 22 -24.25 21.76 -27.00
N LEU A 23 -25.50 21.91 -27.44
CA LEU A 23 -26.53 22.69 -26.78
C LEU A 23 -26.97 22.02 -25.48
N ALA A 24 -27.02 20.69 -25.38
CA ALA A 24 -27.27 19.96 -24.14
C ALA A 24 -26.08 20.07 -23.18
N LYS A 25 -24.84 20.09 -23.70
CA LYS A 25 -23.63 20.43 -22.91
C LYS A 25 -23.55 21.91 -22.49
N GLN A 26 -24.20 22.82 -23.21
CA GLN A 26 -24.19 24.27 -22.93
C GLN A 26 -25.45 24.74 -22.16
N ASN A 27 -26.58 24.03 -22.28
CA ASN A 27 -27.87 24.34 -21.65
C ASN A 27 -28.25 23.37 -20.52
N SER A 28 -27.39 22.40 -20.14
CA SER A 28 -27.44 21.92 -18.76
C SER A 28 -27.11 23.12 -17.90
N ALA A 29 -28.08 23.71 -17.20
CA ALA A 29 -27.80 24.55 -16.05
C ALA A 29 -26.71 23.82 -15.26
N LYS A 30 -25.49 24.36 -15.23
CA LYS A 30 -24.26 23.67 -14.81
C LYS A 30 -24.55 22.90 -13.53
N SER A 31 -24.88 21.61 -13.63
CA SER A 31 -25.39 20.87 -12.48
C SER A 31 -24.23 20.85 -11.51
N MET A 32 -24.39 21.51 -10.36
CA MET A 32 -23.29 21.60 -9.40
C MET A 32 -22.87 20.17 -9.06
N LEU A 33 -21.58 19.85 -9.24
CA LEU A 33 -21.08 18.50 -9.01
C LEU A 33 -21.38 18.12 -7.54
N PRO A 34 -22.00 16.95 -7.30
CA PRO A 34 -22.39 16.59 -5.95
C PRO A 34 -21.16 16.29 -5.08
N LEU A 35 -21.30 16.51 -3.78
CA LEU A 35 -20.35 15.98 -2.81
C LEU A 35 -20.52 14.47 -2.74
N THR A 36 -19.53 13.75 -3.26
CA THR A 36 -19.54 12.28 -3.30
C THR A 36 -18.92 11.68 -2.04
N LYS A 37 -19.18 10.39 -1.79
CA LYS A 37 -18.50 9.57 -0.76
C LYS A 37 -16.98 9.77 -0.73
N SER A 38 -16.31 9.64 -1.88
CA SER A 38 -14.85 9.81 -2.00
C SER A 38 -14.40 11.23 -1.64
N ARG A 39 -15.16 12.24 -2.05
CA ARG A 39 -14.87 13.66 -1.72
C ARG A 39 -15.11 13.96 -0.25
N PHE A 40 -16.17 13.43 0.35
CA PHE A 40 -16.41 13.58 1.78
C PHE A 40 -15.23 13.05 2.60
N LYS A 41 -14.75 11.83 2.29
CA LYS A 41 -13.55 11.27 2.92
C LYS A 41 -12.31 12.14 2.72
N LEU A 42 -12.10 12.64 1.50
CA LEU A 42 -10.99 13.53 1.19
C LEU A 42 -11.05 14.82 2.02
N GLY A 43 -12.25 15.39 2.19
CA GLY A 43 -12.49 16.55 3.06
C GLY A 43 -12.23 16.25 4.53
N LEU A 44 -12.56 15.05 5.01
CA LEU A 44 -12.23 14.61 6.38
C LEU A 44 -10.72 14.53 6.62
N GLU A 45 -9.94 14.14 5.62
CA GLU A 45 -8.47 14.17 5.72
C GLU A 45 -7.93 15.59 5.76
N CYS A 46 -8.35 16.43 4.82
CA CYS A 46 -8.06 17.87 4.82
C CYS A 46 -9.05 18.60 3.91
N PRO A 47 -9.86 19.53 4.43
CA PRO A 47 -10.86 20.24 3.64
C PRO A 47 -10.30 21.03 2.44
N ASN A 48 -9.04 21.46 2.49
CA ASN A 48 -8.39 22.12 1.35
C ASN A 48 -8.25 21.21 0.12
N LYS A 49 -8.15 19.89 0.31
CA LYS A 49 -8.02 18.92 -0.79
C LYS A 49 -9.22 18.93 -1.75
N LEU A 50 -10.41 19.32 -1.26
CA LEU A 50 -11.60 19.48 -2.09
C LEU A 50 -11.44 20.53 -3.19
N TYR A 51 -10.58 21.53 -2.96
CA TYR A 51 -10.25 22.54 -3.97
C TYR A 51 -9.34 21.98 -5.06
N PHE A 52 -8.41 21.09 -4.72
CA PHE A 52 -7.44 20.53 -5.67
C PHE A 52 -8.02 19.36 -6.47
N THR A 53 -8.80 18.48 -5.84
CA THR A 53 -9.34 17.26 -6.50
C THR A 53 -10.26 17.54 -7.69
N SER A 54 -10.80 18.76 -7.82
CA SER A 54 -11.66 19.16 -8.93
C SER A 54 -10.89 19.63 -10.17
N LYS A 55 -9.56 19.71 -10.08
CA LYS A 55 -8.68 20.39 -11.02
C LYS A 55 -7.61 19.43 -11.55
N LYS A 56 -7.50 19.34 -12.87
CA LYS A 56 -6.54 18.42 -13.54
C LYS A 56 -5.12 18.95 -13.51
N GLU A 57 -4.95 20.25 -13.27
CA GLU A 57 -3.66 20.91 -13.15
C GLU A 57 -2.92 20.55 -11.85
N PHE A 58 -3.58 19.98 -10.85
CA PHE A 58 -2.93 19.54 -9.61
C PHE A 58 -2.55 18.06 -9.68
N ALA A 59 -1.30 17.76 -9.35
CA ALA A 59 -0.82 16.38 -9.25
C ALA A 59 -1.44 15.65 -8.05
N ASN A 60 -1.53 14.32 -8.15
CA ASN A 60 -1.97 13.45 -7.07
C ASN A 60 -1.17 12.14 -7.10
N THR A 61 -0.25 12.00 -6.14
CA THR A 61 0.68 10.87 -6.03
C THR A 61 0.01 9.53 -5.75
N HIS A 62 -1.20 9.51 -5.17
CA HIS A 62 -1.92 8.24 -4.92
C HIS A 62 -2.39 7.55 -6.20
N LEU A 63 -2.43 8.24 -7.35
CA LEU A 63 -2.82 7.63 -8.63
C LEU A 63 -1.73 6.72 -9.22
N GLU A 64 -0.49 6.84 -8.74
CA GLU A 64 0.70 6.14 -9.27
C GLU A 64 1.27 5.11 -8.29
N ASP A 65 0.70 4.97 -7.09
CA ASP A 65 1.19 4.07 -6.04
C ASP A 65 0.83 2.60 -6.31
N SER A 66 1.85 1.79 -6.60
CA SER A 66 1.73 0.35 -6.93
C SER A 66 1.05 -0.46 -5.82
N PHE A 67 1.32 -0.14 -4.55
CA PHE A 67 0.72 -0.82 -3.40
C PHE A 67 -0.76 -0.46 -3.25
N LEU A 68 -1.14 0.81 -3.44
CA LEU A 68 -2.54 1.22 -3.44
C LEU A 68 -3.32 0.59 -4.61
N ILE A 69 -2.70 0.49 -5.79
CA ILE A 69 -3.26 -0.23 -6.94
C ILE A 69 -3.46 -1.71 -6.60
N ALA A 70 -2.47 -2.36 -5.97
CA ALA A 70 -2.58 -3.75 -5.53
C ALA A 70 -3.72 -3.96 -4.51
N LEU A 71 -3.84 -3.06 -3.53
CA LEU A 71 -4.90 -3.09 -2.53
C LEU A 71 -6.29 -2.91 -3.18
N ALA A 72 -6.40 -2.02 -4.18
CA ALA A 72 -7.64 -1.84 -4.95
C ALA A 72 -8.02 -3.11 -5.72
N LYS A 73 -7.06 -3.80 -6.34
CA LYS A 73 -7.28 -5.10 -7.01
C LYS A 73 -7.76 -6.18 -6.02
N GLY A 74 -7.20 -6.25 -4.82
CA GLY A 74 -7.67 -7.16 -3.76
C GLY A 74 -9.05 -6.82 -3.20
N GLY A 75 -9.39 -5.53 -3.11
CA GLY A 75 -10.70 -5.02 -2.69
C GLY A 75 -11.86 -5.59 -3.51
N PHE A 76 -11.66 -5.64 -4.82
CA PHE A 76 -12.64 -6.13 -5.76
C PHE A 76 -13.03 -7.60 -5.56
N GLN A 77 -12.08 -8.48 -5.24
CA GLN A 77 -12.38 -9.90 -5.01
C GLN A 77 -13.28 -10.09 -3.78
N VAL A 78 -13.06 -9.28 -2.74
CA VAL A 78 -13.91 -9.25 -1.55
C VAL A 78 -15.30 -8.72 -1.87
N GLU A 79 -15.42 -7.65 -2.67
CA GLU A 79 -16.71 -7.15 -3.17
C GLU A 79 -17.48 -8.22 -3.95
N ALA A 80 -16.81 -8.96 -4.82
CA ALA A 80 -17.44 -10.01 -5.62
C ALA A 80 -17.94 -11.18 -4.75
N LEU A 81 -17.14 -11.65 -3.78
CA LEU A 81 -17.58 -12.67 -2.81
C LEU A 81 -18.73 -12.15 -1.94
N ALA A 82 -18.70 -10.87 -1.53
CA ALA A 82 -19.74 -10.25 -0.73
C ALA A 82 -21.12 -10.28 -1.42
N ARG A 83 -21.17 -10.09 -2.74
CA ARG A 83 -22.43 -10.17 -3.51
C ARG A 83 -23.10 -11.53 -3.45
N LEU A 84 -22.33 -12.62 -3.27
CA LEU A 84 -22.88 -13.97 -3.11
C LEU A 84 -23.66 -14.17 -1.81
N HIS A 85 -23.49 -13.29 -0.80
CA HIS A 85 -24.34 -13.26 0.40
C HIS A 85 -25.74 -12.72 0.12
N TYR A 86 -25.89 -11.98 -0.98
CA TYR A 86 -27.12 -11.34 -1.41
C TYR A 86 -27.45 -11.73 -2.86
N PRO A 87 -27.70 -13.02 -3.15
CA PRO A 87 -27.80 -13.53 -4.52
C PRO A 87 -29.00 -12.92 -5.27
N ASN A 88 -28.93 -12.95 -6.61
CA ASN A 88 -29.92 -12.36 -7.52
C ASN A 88 -30.07 -10.83 -7.36
N GLY A 89 -29.04 -10.15 -6.84
CA GLY A 89 -29.05 -8.70 -6.76
C GLY A 89 -28.95 -8.05 -8.13
N ILE A 90 -29.55 -6.87 -8.26
CA ILE A 90 -29.54 -6.08 -9.49
C ILE A 90 -28.34 -5.14 -9.44
N PHE A 91 -27.41 -5.28 -10.39
CA PHE A 91 -26.27 -4.38 -10.50
C PHE A 91 -26.68 -3.10 -11.23
N ILE A 92 -26.40 -1.94 -10.62
CA ILE A 92 -26.59 -0.63 -11.26
C ILE A 92 -25.40 -0.36 -12.19
N ASP A 93 -25.56 -0.74 -13.46
CA ASP A 93 -24.50 -0.62 -14.47
C ASP A 93 -24.51 0.77 -15.13
N THR A 94 -23.71 1.67 -14.55
CA THR A 94 -23.55 3.04 -15.02
C THR A 94 -22.12 3.52 -14.82
N GLU A 95 -21.67 4.37 -15.74
CA GLU A 95 -20.40 5.09 -15.59
C GLU A 95 -20.44 6.05 -14.39
N ASN A 96 -19.28 6.36 -13.82
CA ASN A 96 -19.18 7.16 -12.59
C ASN A 96 -19.72 8.60 -12.69
N TYR A 97 -19.89 9.12 -13.91
CA TYR A 97 -20.46 10.45 -14.16
C TYR A 97 -21.96 10.41 -14.52
N GLU A 98 -22.55 9.23 -14.72
CA GLU A 98 -23.96 9.06 -15.07
C GLU A 98 -24.86 9.05 -13.82
N TYR A 99 -24.78 10.09 -12.99
CA TYR A 99 -25.48 10.17 -11.70
C TYR A 99 -26.99 9.94 -11.84
N ASP A 100 -27.67 10.73 -12.68
CA ASP A 100 -29.13 10.65 -12.87
C ASP A 100 -29.60 9.25 -13.29
N LYS A 101 -28.84 8.60 -14.18
CA LYS A 101 -29.15 7.25 -14.67
C LYS A 101 -29.02 6.22 -13.55
N ALA A 102 -27.99 6.33 -12.71
CA ALA A 102 -27.80 5.45 -11.57
C ALA A 102 -28.94 5.59 -10.54
N ILE A 103 -29.37 6.83 -10.29
CA ILE A 103 -30.52 7.14 -9.41
C ILE A 103 -31.80 6.54 -9.97
N GLN A 104 -32.09 6.77 -11.26
CA GLN A 104 -33.29 6.23 -11.91
C GLN A 104 -33.34 4.70 -11.88
N GLN A 105 -32.23 4.03 -12.17
CA GLN A 105 -32.16 2.56 -12.08
C GLN A 105 -32.39 2.07 -10.64
N THR A 106 -31.84 2.77 -9.65
CA THR A 106 -32.06 2.44 -8.23
C THR A 106 -33.53 2.63 -7.84
N GLN A 107 -34.17 3.73 -8.24
CA GLN A 107 -35.59 3.99 -8.00
C GLN A 107 -36.50 2.90 -8.58
N ILE A 108 -36.22 2.45 -9.81
CA ILE A 108 -36.95 1.33 -10.44
C ILE A 108 -36.82 0.06 -9.59
N CYS A 109 -35.62 -0.24 -9.08
CA CYS A 109 -35.42 -1.40 -8.23
C CYS A 109 -36.19 -1.29 -6.90
N PHE A 110 -36.25 -0.09 -6.31
CA PHE A 110 -36.93 0.19 -5.04
C PHE A 110 -38.46 0.01 -5.09
N GLN A 111 -39.06 -0.04 -6.29
CA GLN A 111 -40.48 -0.41 -6.47
C GLN A 111 -40.78 -1.85 -6.05
N LYS A 112 -39.76 -2.71 -5.94
CA LYS A 112 -39.90 -4.09 -5.45
C LYS A 112 -39.90 -4.11 -3.92
N ASP A 113 -40.78 -4.92 -3.32
CA ASP A 113 -40.82 -5.07 -1.86
C ASP A 113 -39.56 -5.71 -1.30
N ASN A 114 -39.00 -6.71 -2.01
CA ASN A 114 -37.79 -7.41 -1.61
C ASN A 114 -36.79 -7.39 -2.77
N VAL A 115 -35.64 -6.76 -2.57
CA VAL A 115 -34.62 -6.64 -3.61
C VAL A 115 -33.24 -6.44 -3.00
N ALA A 116 -32.24 -7.14 -3.56
CA ALA A 116 -30.84 -6.80 -3.38
C ALA A 116 -30.38 -5.94 -4.56
N ILE A 117 -29.62 -4.88 -4.30
CA ILE A 117 -29.11 -3.96 -5.32
C ILE A 117 -27.62 -3.77 -5.06
N TYR A 118 -26.80 -3.96 -6.08
CA TYR A 118 -25.37 -3.71 -5.99
C TYR A 118 -25.08 -2.33 -6.59
N GLU A 119 -24.22 -1.56 -5.91
CA GLU A 119 -23.86 -0.19 -6.34
C GLU A 119 -25.07 0.76 -6.43
N ALA A 120 -26.06 0.56 -5.54
CA ALA A 120 -27.26 1.40 -5.46
C ALA A 120 -26.89 2.86 -5.22
N ALA A 121 -27.53 3.76 -5.97
CA ALA A 121 -27.24 5.18 -5.95
C ALA A 121 -28.33 5.97 -5.21
N PHE A 122 -27.91 6.92 -4.39
CA PHE A 122 -28.78 7.83 -3.67
C PHE A 122 -28.28 9.27 -3.82
N GLU A 123 -29.23 10.18 -3.96
CA GLU A 123 -28.95 11.61 -4.07
C GLU A 123 -29.92 12.39 -3.19
N SER A 124 -29.41 13.42 -2.52
CA SER A 124 -30.23 14.41 -1.84
C SER A 124 -29.46 15.72 -1.70
N GLU A 125 -30.09 16.86 -2.06
CA GLU A 125 -29.57 18.20 -1.78
C GLU A 125 -28.10 18.44 -2.25
N GLY A 126 -27.70 17.89 -3.40
CA GLY A 126 -26.33 18.02 -3.91
C GLY A 126 -25.30 17.09 -3.24
N LEU A 127 -25.78 16.07 -2.51
CA LEU A 127 -24.98 14.96 -1.99
C LEU A 127 -25.28 13.71 -2.81
N PHE A 128 -24.25 12.93 -3.13
CA PHE A 128 -24.40 11.70 -3.92
C PHE A 128 -23.58 10.56 -3.32
N ILE A 129 -24.18 9.38 -3.21
CA ILE A 129 -23.47 8.16 -2.80
C ILE A 129 -23.87 6.97 -3.66
N ARG A 130 -22.90 6.07 -3.85
CA ARG A 130 -23.13 4.69 -4.26
C ARG A 130 -22.75 3.79 -3.11
N THR A 131 -23.66 2.92 -2.70
CA THR A 131 -23.45 1.92 -1.66
C THR A 131 -23.09 0.59 -2.28
N ASP A 132 -22.17 -0.16 -1.69
CA ASP A 132 -21.69 -1.41 -2.28
C ASP A 132 -22.84 -2.43 -2.44
N ILE A 133 -23.62 -2.67 -1.37
CA ILE A 133 -24.82 -3.54 -1.41
C ILE A 133 -25.95 -2.91 -0.60
N VAL A 134 -27.16 -2.94 -1.17
CA VAL A 134 -28.43 -2.64 -0.48
C VAL A 134 -29.28 -3.89 -0.45
N SER A 135 -29.84 -4.22 0.72
CA SER A 135 -30.88 -5.23 0.85
C SER A 135 -32.15 -4.59 1.39
N LYS A 136 -33.17 -4.46 0.53
CA LYS A 136 -34.50 -3.97 0.88
C LYS A 136 -35.44 -5.15 1.19
N LYS A 137 -36.15 -5.05 2.32
CA LYS A 137 -37.25 -5.95 2.72
C LYS A 137 -38.41 -5.11 3.26
N GLY A 138 -39.47 -4.95 2.47
CA GLY A 138 -40.55 -4.02 2.75
C GLY A 138 -40.00 -2.60 2.91
N ASN A 139 -40.21 -2.01 4.10
CA ASN A 139 -39.74 -0.67 4.46
C ASN A 139 -38.39 -0.66 5.20
N HIS A 140 -37.74 -1.81 5.32
CA HIS A 140 -36.48 -1.96 6.02
C HIS A 140 -35.34 -2.14 5.02
N ILE A 141 -34.33 -1.28 5.13
CA ILE A 141 -33.20 -1.21 4.21
C ILE A 141 -31.91 -1.46 4.99
N LYS A 142 -31.17 -2.47 4.60
CA LYS A 142 -29.78 -2.63 5.02
C LYS A 142 -28.87 -1.95 4.01
N LEU A 143 -28.00 -1.05 4.49
CA LEU A 143 -26.83 -0.56 3.75
C LEU A 143 -25.63 -1.37 4.21
N ILE A 144 -25.04 -2.12 3.29
CA ILE A 144 -23.88 -2.96 3.58
C ILE A 144 -22.67 -2.41 2.80
N GLU A 145 -21.67 -1.96 3.57
CA GLU A 145 -20.38 -1.53 3.03
C GLU A 145 -19.38 -2.67 3.12
N VAL A 146 -18.75 -3.02 2.00
CA VAL A 146 -17.80 -4.11 1.91
C VAL A 146 -16.39 -3.56 2.09
N LYS A 147 -15.57 -4.20 2.95
CA LYS A 147 -14.16 -3.80 3.10
C LYS A 147 -13.22 -5.00 3.00
N ALA A 148 -12.18 -4.86 2.19
CA ALA A 148 -10.98 -5.68 2.25
C ALA A 148 -10.09 -5.25 3.42
N LYS A 149 -10.63 -5.42 4.62
CA LYS A 149 -9.94 -5.28 5.91
C LYS A 149 -10.47 -6.39 6.80
N SER A 150 -9.57 -7.09 7.48
CA SER A 150 -9.96 -8.17 8.38
C SER A 150 -10.38 -7.67 9.76
N PHE A 151 -11.26 -8.41 10.42
CA PHE A 151 -11.62 -8.19 11.82
C PHE A 151 -11.70 -9.49 12.61
N ASP A 152 -11.64 -9.38 13.93
CA ASP A 152 -11.96 -10.46 14.86
C ASP A 152 -13.34 -10.16 15.48
N PRO A 153 -14.37 -10.98 15.24
CA PRO A 153 -15.71 -10.78 15.80
C PRO A 153 -15.75 -10.89 17.33
N SER A 154 -14.72 -11.45 17.97
CA SER A 154 -14.61 -11.52 19.43
C SER A 154 -14.02 -10.27 20.09
N ASP A 155 -13.50 -9.31 19.29
CA ASP A 155 -12.97 -8.06 19.82
C ASP A 155 -14.09 -7.05 20.08
N GLU A 156 -14.57 -7.00 21.33
CA GLU A 156 -15.57 -6.03 21.79
C GLU A 156 -15.13 -4.56 21.62
N PHE A 157 -13.82 -4.31 21.53
CA PHE A 157 -13.26 -2.97 21.39
C PHE A 157 -12.83 -2.65 19.96
N LEU A 158 -13.27 -3.42 18.96
CA LEU A 158 -12.86 -3.30 17.57
C LEU A 158 -13.10 -1.89 16.99
N PHE A 159 -14.29 -1.34 17.18
CA PHE A 159 -14.67 -0.04 16.63
C PHE A 159 -14.56 1.11 17.64
N VAL A 160 -14.96 0.84 18.89
CA VAL A 160 -14.93 1.81 19.98
C VAL A 160 -14.03 1.26 21.08
N GLY A 161 -12.94 1.95 21.37
CA GLY A 161 -11.97 1.50 22.36
C GLY A 161 -12.51 1.59 23.79
N LYS A 162 -11.79 1.01 24.74
CA LYS A 162 -12.14 1.00 26.19
C LYS A 162 -12.47 2.36 26.80
N ARG A 163 -11.97 3.45 26.20
CA ARG A 163 -12.19 4.84 26.65
C ARG A 163 -13.39 5.52 25.96
N GLY A 164 -14.18 4.79 25.17
CA GLY A 164 -15.36 5.30 24.46
C GLY A 164 -15.08 6.06 23.16
N GLY A 165 -13.81 6.27 22.79
CA GLY A 165 -13.44 6.87 21.51
C GLY A 165 -13.44 5.86 20.36
N ILE A 166 -13.82 6.29 19.16
CA ILE A 166 -13.67 5.48 17.95
C ILE A 166 -12.18 5.19 17.71
N ASN A 167 -11.85 3.93 17.43
CA ASN A 167 -10.50 3.54 17.05
C ASN A 167 -10.08 4.25 15.77
N SER A 168 -8.91 4.88 15.78
CA SER A 168 -8.39 5.68 14.66
C SER A 168 -8.35 4.91 13.34
N GLY A 169 -8.00 3.62 13.38
CA GLY A 169 -7.97 2.73 12.21
C GLY A 169 -9.35 2.42 11.60
N TRP A 170 -10.45 2.77 12.28
CA TRP A 170 -11.83 2.59 11.80
C TRP A 170 -12.58 3.90 11.57
N LYS A 171 -12.06 5.02 12.10
CA LYS A 171 -12.73 6.32 12.08
C LYS A 171 -13.17 6.73 10.67
N SER A 172 -12.28 6.67 9.68
CA SER A 172 -12.61 7.06 8.30
C SER A 172 -13.66 6.15 7.65
N TYR A 173 -13.64 4.84 7.92
CA TYR A 173 -14.61 3.89 7.37
C TYR A 173 -16.01 4.04 7.98
N LEU A 174 -16.08 4.31 9.28
CA LEU A 174 -17.37 4.52 9.96
C LEU A 174 -17.99 5.86 9.55
N PHE A 175 -17.20 6.92 9.40
CA PHE A 175 -17.70 8.21 8.89
C PHE A 175 -18.15 8.14 7.43
N ASP A 176 -17.45 7.37 6.60
CA ASP A 176 -17.86 7.04 5.24
C ASP A 176 -19.27 6.40 5.23
N LEU A 177 -19.48 5.32 5.99
CA LEU A 177 -20.78 4.67 6.08
C LEU A 177 -21.86 5.56 6.72
N ALA A 178 -21.49 6.43 7.66
CA ALA A 178 -22.40 7.43 8.21
C ALA A 178 -22.87 8.44 7.17
N PHE A 179 -21.98 8.89 6.28
CA PHE A 179 -22.34 9.76 5.17
C PHE A 179 -23.31 9.07 4.21
N GLN A 180 -23.04 7.81 3.87
CA GLN A 180 -23.94 7.02 3.03
C GLN A 180 -25.33 6.87 3.66
N LYS A 181 -25.40 6.48 4.94
CA LYS A 181 -26.67 6.36 5.66
C LYS A 181 -27.43 7.69 5.70
N TYR A 182 -26.74 8.78 6.00
CA TYR A 182 -27.34 10.12 6.04
C TYR A 182 -27.98 10.53 4.71
N VAL A 183 -27.27 10.33 3.58
CA VAL A 183 -27.79 10.68 2.26
C VAL A 183 -28.96 9.76 1.87
N ALA A 184 -28.86 8.46 2.12
CA ALA A 184 -29.92 7.51 1.80
C ALA A 184 -31.20 7.78 2.61
N GLN A 185 -31.09 8.09 3.90
CA GLN A 185 -32.22 8.47 4.76
C GLN A 185 -32.89 9.76 4.31
N LYS A 186 -32.12 10.75 3.82
CA LYS A 186 -32.69 11.97 3.25
C LYS A 186 -33.41 11.72 1.93
N ALA A 187 -32.84 10.85 1.08
CA ALA A 187 -33.43 10.52 -0.21
C ALA A 187 -34.76 9.76 -0.08
N TYR A 188 -34.91 8.92 0.95
CA TYR A 188 -36.11 8.10 1.19
C TYR A 188 -36.53 8.11 2.67
N PRO A 189 -37.16 9.20 3.15
CA PRO A 189 -37.54 9.35 4.57
C PRO A 189 -38.61 8.36 5.05
N GLU A 190 -39.33 7.71 4.14
CA GLU A 190 -40.35 6.70 4.43
C GLU A 190 -39.77 5.33 4.84
N PHE A 191 -38.48 5.10 4.58
CA PHE A 191 -37.81 3.85 4.90
C PHE A 191 -36.96 3.92 6.17
N THR A 192 -36.78 2.77 6.80
CA THR A 192 -35.83 2.59 7.90
C THR A 192 -34.52 2.04 7.37
N PHE A 193 -33.40 2.65 7.78
CA PHE A 193 -32.07 2.25 7.33
C PHE A 193 -31.23 1.74 8.49
N GLU A 194 -30.60 0.59 8.27
CA GLU A 194 -29.56 0.03 9.14
C GLU A 194 -28.22 -0.07 8.40
N ALA A 195 -27.13 0.20 9.12
CA ALA A 195 -25.78 0.17 8.58
C ALA A 195 -24.98 -1.06 9.02
N TYR A 196 -24.36 -1.72 8.06
CA TYR A 196 -23.57 -2.94 8.23
C TYR A 196 -22.21 -2.81 7.53
N LEU A 197 -21.22 -3.50 8.09
CA LEU A 197 -19.97 -3.80 7.38
C LEU A 197 -19.94 -5.28 7.03
N LEU A 198 -19.44 -5.63 5.84
CA LEU A 198 -19.18 -7.01 5.42
C LEU A 198 -17.69 -7.17 5.08
N MET A 199 -16.99 -7.99 5.86
CA MET A 199 -15.54 -7.95 5.93
C MET A 199 -14.94 -9.34 6.18
N ALA A 200 -13.63 -9.47 5.95
CA ALA A 200 -12.92 -10.72 6.15
C ALA A 200 -12.82 -11.09 7.64
N ASP A 201 -13.30 -12.27 8.00
CA ASP A 201 -13.38 -12.75 9.38
C ASP A 201 -12.17 -13.63 9.71
N LYS A 202 -11.34 -13.18 10.65
CA LYS A 202 -10.11 -13.89 11.06
C LYS A 202 -10.37 -15.23 11.74
N THR A 203 -11.59 -15.49 12.17
CA THR A 203 -11.96 -16.77 12.81
C THR A 203 -12.37 -17.83 11.79
N LYS A 204 -12.67 -17.42 10.54
CA LYS A 204 -13.08 -18.31 9.47
C LYS A 204 -11.90 -18.79 8.63
N VAL A 205 -12.09 -19.94 7.99
CA VAL A 205 -11.13 -20.55 7.08
C VAL A 205 -11.77 -20.87 5.73
N ALA A 206 -11.00 -20.75 4.65
CA ALA A 206 -11.44 -21.16 3.32
C ALA A 206 -11.75 -22.67 3.30
N LYS A 207 -12.85 -23.08 2.65
CA LYS A 207 -13.25 -24.50 2.57
C LYS A 207 -12.83 -25.18 1.26
N VAL A 208 -12.33 -24.40 0.31
CA VAL A 208 -11.84 -24.83 -0.99
C VAL A 208 -10.46 -24.25 -1.27
N ASP A 209 -9.71 -24.89 -2.15
CA ASP A 209 -8.48 -24.33 -2.72
C ASP A 209 -8.82 -23.31 -3.80
N GLY A 210 -7.93 -22.34 -4.03
CA GLY A 210 -8.07 -21.35 -5.08
C GLY A 210 -9.22 -20.36 -4.89
N LEU A 211 -9.66 -20.07 -3.66
CA LEU A 211 -10.76 -19.12 -3.42
C LEU A 211 -10.46 -17.73 -4.03
N ASN A 212 -9.21 -17.28 -3.95
CA ASN A 212 -8.75 -16.02 -4.55
C ASN A 212 -8.92 -15.97 -6.06
N GLN A 213 -8.79 -17.09 -6.79
CA GLN A 213 -8.83 -17.09 -8.25
C GLN A 213 -10.24 -17.29 -8.84
N LEU A 214 -11.25 -17.55 -7.99
CA LEU A 214 -12.65 -17.65 -8.42
C LEU A 214 -13.24 -16.31 -8.85
N PHE A 215 -12.59 -15.21 -8.48
CA PHE A 215 -13.00 -13.83 -8.74
C PHE A 215 -11.89 -13.10 -9.50
N ARG A 216 -12.10 -12.88 -10.80
CA ARG A 216 -11.10 -12.26 -11.68
C ARG A 216 -11.59 -10.97 -12.28
N ILE A 217 -10.66 -10.04 -12.43
CA ILE A 217 -10.89 -8.79 -13.16
C ILE A 217 -10.95 -9.17 -14.64
N PRO A 218 -11.98 -8.76 -15.39
CA PRO A 218 -12.04 -8.96 -16.83
C PRO A 218 -10.97 -8.13 -17.56
N ASN A 219 -10.42 -8.65 -18.66
CA ASN A 219 -9.39 -7.98 -19.46
C ASN A 219 -9.85 -6.62 -20.05
N ASN A 220 -11.17 -6.35 -20.11
CA ASN A 220 -11.75 -5.08 -20.55
C ASN A 220 -13.09 -4.82 -19.84
N GLY A 221 -13.35 -3.56 -19.46
CA GLY A 221 -14.61 -3.11 -18.85
C GLY A 221 -14.50 -2.74 -17.37
N ASN A 222 -15.58 -2.22 -16.78
CA ASN A 222 -15.63 -1.87 -15.36
C ASN A 222 -15.41 -3.13 -14.51
N PRO A 223 -14.30 -3.26 -13.74
CA PRO A 223 -14.01 -4.46 -12.96
C PRO A 223 -15.20 -4.85 -12.09
N ARG A 224 -15.83 -3.86 -11.45
CA ARG A 224 -16.97 -4.03 -10.54
C ARG A 224 -18.21 -4.59 -11.22
N ALA A 225 -18.44 -4.33 -12.50
CA ALA A 225 -19.63 -4.81 -13.20
C ALA A 225 -19.42 -6.21 -13.81
N TYR A 226 -18.20 -6.50 -14.24
CA TYR A 226 -17.90 -7.61 -15.15
C TYR A 226 -16.94 -8.64 -14.53
N THR A 227 -16.92 -8.79 -13.20
CA THR A 227 -16.15 -9.86 -12.54
C THR A 227 -16.42 -11.20 -13.20
N VAL A 228 -15.38 -11.84 -13.71
CA VAL A 228 -15.49 -13.24 -14.11
C VAL A 228 -15.55 -14.04 -12.82
N THR A 229 -16.77 -14.46 -12.49
CA THR A 229 -17.05 -15.34 -11.36
C THR A 229 -17.27 -16.74 -11.90
N SER A 230 -16.51 -17.71 -11.38
CA SER A 230 -16.66 -19.12 -11.75
C SER A 230 -17.70 -19.85 -10.89
N ILE A 231 -18.30 -19.15 -9.92
CA ILE A 231 -19.31 -19.65 -9.00
C ILE A 231 -20.50 -18.70 -8.94
N THR A 232 -21.67 -19.24 -8.64
CA THR A 232 -22.93 -18.46 -8.51
C THR A 232 -23.51 -18.48 -7.09
N SER A 233 -22.95 -19.32 -6.21
CA SER A 233 -23.47 -19.57 -4.87
C SER A 233 -22.37 -19.83 -3.85
N LEU A 234 -22.58 -19.39 -2.60
CA LEU A 234 -21.71 -19.70 -1.48
C LEU A 234 -21.61 -21.22 -1.18
N ASN A 235 -22.63 -22.00 -1.55
CA ASN A 235 -22.61 -23.45 -1.34
C ASN A 235 -21.49 -24.15 -2.12
N GLU A 236 -21.10 -23.59 -3.27
CA GLU A 236 -20.03 -24.14 -4.12
C GLU A 236 -18.64 -24.03 -3.45
N ILE A 237 -18.49 -23.06 -2.55
CA ILE A 237 -17.26 -22.85 -1.77
C ILE A 237 -17.41 -23.30 -0.30
N GLY A 238 -18.50 -23.99 0.03
CA GLY A 238 -18.81 -24.51 1.37
C GLY A 238 -19.25 -23.46 2.39
N ASP A 239 -18.48 -22.39 2.56
CA ASP A 239 -18.82 -21.23 3.41
C ASP A 239 -17.97 -20.01 3.02
N SER A 240 -18.47 -18.82 3.33
CA SER A 240 -17.76 -17.57 3.12
C SER A 240 -16.76 -17.28 4.24
N VAL A 241 -15.56 -16.80 3.87
CA VAL A 241 -14.59 -16.23 4.82
C VAL A 241 -14.93 -14.80 5.27
N LEU A 242 -16.00 -14.22 4.71
CA LEU A 242 -16.56 -12.94 5.14
C LEU A 242 -17.67 -13.12 6.18
N SER A 243 -17.81 -12.13 7.04
CA SER A 243 -18.88 -12.01 8.03
C SER A 243 -19.45 -10.59 8.04
N GLU A 244 -20.77 -10.50 8.22
CA GLU A 244 -21.52 -9.25 8.37
C GLU A 244 -21.54 -8.81 9.84
N ILE A 245 -21.34 -7.53 10.11
CA ILE A 245 -21.42 -6.92 11.44
C ILE A 245 -22.32 -5.68 11.40
N ASN A 246 -23.31 -5.64 12.29
CA ASN A 246 -24.17 -4.48 12.47
C ASN A 246 -23.40 -3.39 13.21
N VAL A 247 -23.26 -2.22 12.59
CA VAL A 247 -22.59 -1.06 13.18
C VAL A 247 -23.53 0.13 13.36
N ASP A 248 -24.84 -0.09 13.24
CA ASP A 248 -25.85 0.96 13.14
C ASP A 248 -25.86 1.92 14.33
N ALA A 249 -25.74 1.36 15.55
CA ALA A 249 -25.67 2.16 16.77
C ALA A 249 -24.49 3.14 16.78
N ILE A 250 -23.34 2.73 16.23
CA ILE A 250 -22.13 3.55 16.13
C ILE A 250 -22.33 4.62 15.04
N ILE A 251 -22.93 4.25 13.91
CA ILE A 251 -23.23 5.17 12.83
C ILE A 251 -24.21 6.26 13.29
N ASN A 252 -25.27 5.90 13.99
CA ASN A 252 -26.20 6.87 14.59
C ASN A 252 -25.46 7.78 15.58
N ALA A 253 -24.54 7.24 16.38
CA ALA A 253 -23.71 8.05 17.29
C ALA A 253 -22.84 9.08 16.57
N ILE A 254 -22.28 8.75 15.41
CA ILE A 254 -21.54 9.70 14.57
C ILE A 254 -22.49 10.78 14.03
N MET A 255 -23.65 10.39 13.51
CA MET A 255 -24.64 11.31 12.95
C MET A 255 -25.24 12.27 13.99
N ASP A 256 -25.35 11.82 15.24
CA ASP A 256 -25.73 12.61 16.43
C ASP A 256 -24.58 13.44 17.00
N ASN A 257 -23.40 13.40 16.37
CA ASN A 257 -22.17 14.07 16.80
C ASN A 257 -21.62 13.64 18.17
N ARG A 258 -21.95 12.43 18.64
CA ARG A 258 -21.38 11.84 19.87
C ARG A 258 -19.94 11.36 19.67
N HIS A 259 -19.51 11.18 18.43
CA HIS A 259 -18.13 10.93 18.06
C HIS A 259 -17.69 11.93 16.98
N PRO A 260 -17.24 13.14 17.33
CA PRO A 260 -16.89 14.17 16.35
C PRO A 260 -15.63 13.81 15.55
N TYR A 261 -15.57 14.26 14.30
CA TYR A 261 -14.37 14.09 13.48
C TYR A 261 -13.34 15.17 13.79
N PHE A 262 -13.78 16.43 13.73
CA PHE A 262 -13.05 17.62 14.09
C PHE A 262 -13.57 18.16 15.41
N ASP A 263 -12.72 18.83 16.18
CA ASP A 263 -13.11 19.40 17.46
C ASP A 263 -14.11 20.56 17.32
N ASN A 264 -14.12 21.22 16.15
CA ASN A 264 -14.87 22.44 15.88
C ASN A 264 -15.99 22.28 14.84
N LEU A 265 -16.25 21.08 14.34
CA LEU A 265 -17.33 20.81 13.39
C LEU A 265 -18.08 19.54 13.75
N SER A 266 -19.39 19.63 13.80
CA SER A 266 -20.23 18.45 13.85
C SER A 266 -20.20 17.67 12.53
N PHE A 267 -20.68 16.43 12.56
CA PHE A 267 -20.85 15.61 11.36
C PHE A 267 -21.66 16.33 10.26
N LYS A 268 -22.81 16.93 10.61
CA LYS A 268 -23.69 17.62 9.65
C LYS A 268 -23.09 18.93 9.15
N GLU A 269 -22.46 19.71 10.03
CA GLU A 269 -21.76 20.94 9.63
C GLU A 269 -20.59 20.66 8.69
N SER A 270 -19.87 19.54 8.91
CA SER A 270 -18.79 19.11 8.01
C SER A 270 -19.33 18.82 6.60
N ILE A 271 -20.46 18.10 6.50
CA ILE A 271 -21.10 17.82 5.20
C ILE A 271 -21.47 19.12 4.49
N GLU A 272 -22.11 20.05 5.18
CA GLU A 272 -22.56 21.31 4.59
C GLU A 272 -21.37 22.15 4.11
N LEU A 273 -20.36 22.34 4.98
CA LEU A 273 -19.15 23.09 4.65
C LEU A 273 -18.44 22.50 3.42
N PHE A 274 -18.29 21.17 3.38
CA PHE A 274 -17.59 20.49 2.30
C PHE A 274 -18.37 20.58 0.99
N LYS A 275 -19.70 20.39 1.04
CA LYS A 275 -20.58 20.50 -0.11
C LYS A 275 -20.53 21.90 -0.71
N GLU A 276 -20.78 22.92 0.11
CA GLU A 276 -20.76 24.31 -0.34
C GLU A 276 -19.40 24.72 -0.92
N ALA A 277 -18.32 24.37 -0.22
CA ALA A 277 -16.97 24.72 -0.68
C ALA A 277 -16.62 24.02 -1.99
N TYR A 278 -16.95 22.73 -2.12
CA TYR A 278 -16.69 21.96 -3.33
C TYR A 278 -17.49 22.51 -4.52
N GLN A 279 -18.80 22.74 -4.35
CA GLN A 279 -19.68 23.24 -5.40
C GLN A 279 -19.34 24.67 -5.83
N ALA A 280 -18.92 25.51 -4.89
CA ALA A 280 -18.45 26.86 -5.17
C ALA A 280 -16.99 26.92 -5.66
N ASN A 281 -16.29 25.78 -5.76
CA ASN A 281 -14.86 25.72 -6.06
C ASN A 281 -14.02 26.66 -5.15
N ARG A 282 -14.37 26.72 -3.87
CA ARG A 282 -13.81 27.63 -2.89
C ARG A 282 -12.65 26.97 -2.15
N TYR A 283 -11.48 27.62 -2.17
CA TYR A 283 -10.38 27.26 -1.29
C TYR A 283 -10.74 27.66 0.14
N LEU A 284 -10.86 26.68 1.03
CA LEU A 284 -11.34 26.89 2.40
C LEU A 284 -10.32 27.60 3.31
N ASN A 285 -9.05 27.61 2.92
CA ASN A 285 -7.96 28.06 3.79
C ASN A 285 -7.99 27.35 5.15
N TRP A 286 -8.31 26.05 5.13
CA TRP A 286 -8.36 25.22 6.32
C TRP A 286 -6.96 25.15 6.96
N PRO A 287 -6.84 25.22 8.30
CA PRO A 287 -5.55 25.20 8.96
C PRO A 287 -4.72 23.99 8.54
N THR A 288 -3.50 24.25 8.10
CA THR A 288 -2.49 23.21 7.88
C THR A 288 -2.14 22.51 9.19
N ASP A 289 -1.94 21.19 9.12
CA ASP A 289 -1.56 20.33 10.24
C ASP A 289 -0.32 19.51 9.87
N PHE A 290 0.57 19.25 10.83
CA PHE A 290 1.84 18.59 10.55
C PHE A 290 1.65 17.19 9.96
N SER A 291 0.79 16.37 10.59
CA SER A 291 0.56 14.99 10.15
C SER A 291 -0.13 14.95 8.79
N SER A 292 -1.11 15.82 8.59
CA SER A 292 -1.91 15.89 7.36
C SER A 292 -1.09 16.43 6.19
N CYS A 293 -0.27 17.46 6.41
CA CYS A 293 0.58 18.06 5.37
C CYS A 293 1.78 17.18 5.01
N LYS A 294 2.39 16.48 6.00
CA LYS A 294 3.48 15.53 5.75
C LYS A 294 3.08 14.45 4.75
N ASN A 295 1.86 13.93 4.89
CA ASN A 295 1.33 12.84 4.06
C ASN A 295 0.39 13.32 2.94
N CYS A 296 0.43 14.61 2.58
CA CYS A 296 -0.45 15.14 1.53
C CYS A 296 -0.06 14.57 0.16
N GLU A 297 -1.04 14.00 -0.54
CA GLU A 297 -0.91 13.38 -1.87
C GLU A 297 -0.84 14.40 -3.00
N PHE A 298 -1.29 15.64 -2.78
CA PHE A 298 -1.25 16.74 -3.75
C PHE A 298 0.13 17.40 -3.79
N LYS A 299 1.16 16.59 -4.07
CA LYS A 299 2.56 16.98 -4.26
C LYS A 299 3.00 16.62 -5.67
N THR A 300 4.02 17.30 -6.15
CA THR A 300 4.60 17.12 -7.49
C THR A 300 6.01 16.56 -7.39
N SER A 301 6.38 15.70 -8.34
CA SER A 301 7.80 15.42 -8.64
C SER A 301 8.41 16.58 -9.46
N LYS A 302 9.74 16.60 -9.60
CA LYS A 302 10.42 17.60 -10.44
C LYS A 302 9.99 17.49 -11.90
N GLU A 303 9.81 16.27 -12.38
CA GLU A 303 9.37 15.97 -13.75
C GLU A 303 7.95 16.48 -13.98
N GLN A 304 7.05 16.28 -13.02
CA GLN A 304 5.66 16.78 -13.09
C GLN A 304 5.61 18.32 -13.08
N GLU A 305 6.47 18.98 -12.31
CA GLU A 305 6.58 20.45 -12.33
C GLU A 305 7.07 20.97 -13.69
N ILE A 306 8.06 20.30 -14.29
CA ILE A 306 8.54 20.63 -15.65
C ILE A 306 7.41 20.45 -16.68
N GLN A 307 6.54 19.47 -16.49
CA GLN A 307 5.35 19.25 -17.33
C GLN A 307 4.19 20.22 -17.05
N GLY A 308 4.34 21.13 -16.09
CA GLY A 308 3.37 22.18 -15.77
C GLY A 308 2.28 21.79 -14.77
N LEU A 309 2.40 20.64 -14.10
CA LEU A 309 1.52 20.28 -12.98
C LEU A 309 1.85 21.10 -11.73
N GLN A 310 0.83 21.35 -10.92
CA GLN A 310 0.88 22.16 -9.70
C GLN A 310 0.77 21.29 -8.45
N SER A 311 1.40 21.75 -7.38
CA SER A 311 1.34 21.12 -6.05
C SER A 311 0.34 21.83 -5.16
N GLY A 312 -0.68 21.10 -4.70
CA GLY A 312 -1.65 21.61 -3.72
C GLY A 312 -1.01 21.86 -2.36
N PHE A 313 0.01 21.07 -2.01
CA PHE A 313 0.86 21.31 -0.85
C PHE A 313 1.58 22.66 -0.98
N LYS A 314 2.28 22.93 -2.09
CA LYS A 314 2.96 24.22 -2.30
C LYS A 314 1.96 25.38 -2.25
N TYR A 315 0.80 25.24 -2.91
CA TYR A 315 -0.28 26.23 -2.88
C TYR A 315 -0.73 26.58 -1.46
N CYS A 316 -0.93 25.59 -0.58
CA CYS A 316 -1.31 25.83 0.81
C CYS A 316 -0.23 26.62 1.56
N PHE A 317 1.04 26.27 1.37
CA PHE A 317 2.16 26.87 2.08
C PHE A 317 2.48 28.29 1.61
N GLU A 318 2.37 28.56 0.32
CA GLU A 318 2.46 29.92 -0.21
C GLU A 318 1.35 30.82 0.35
N LYS A 319 0.11 30.30 0.43
CA LYS A 319 -1.06 31.09 0.87
C LYS A 319 -1.15 31.28 2.39
N GLN A 320 -0.78 30.27 3.17
CA GLN A 320 -0.97 30.27 4.62
C GLN A 320 0.29 30.62 5.41
N HIS A 321 1.46 30.31 4.86
CA HIS A 321 2.75 30.42 5.54
C HIS A 321 3.72 31.39 4.88
N ASN A 322 3.32 32.00 3.76
CA ASN A 322 4.14 32.91 2.96
C ASN A 322 5.47 32.29 2.50
N TRP A 323 5.50 30.98 2.29
CA TRP A 323 6.65 30.32 1.70
C TRP A 323 6.87 30.82 0.27
N SER A 324 8.11 31.15 -0.04
CA SER A 324 8.55 31.47 -1.39
C SER A 324 8.99 30.20 -2.13
N PRO A 325 9.14 30.23 -3.47
CA PRO A 325 9.65 29.08 -4.23
C PRO A 325 10.97 28.52 -3.68
N THR A 326 11.86 29.38 -3.17
CA THR A 326 13.17 28.96 -2.63
C THR A 326 13.07 28.33 -1.24
N ASP A 327 11.97 28.53 -0.50
CA ASP A 327 11.78 27.87 0.80
C ASP A 327 11.48 26.39 0.65
N PHE A 328 10.85 25.97 -0.47
CA PHE A 328 10.61 24.57 -0.77
C PHE A 328 11.88 23.78 -1.08
N ASP A 329 12.96 24.47 -1.44
CA ASP A 329 14.28 23.85 -1.69
C ASP A 329 15.10 23.69 -0.40
N LYS A 330 14.64 24.27 0.72
CA LYS A 330 15.33 24.19 2.01
C LYS A 330 14.92 22.93 2.80
N PRO A 331 15.85 22.32 3.56
CA PRO A 331 15.51 21.26 4.51
C PRO A 331 14.46 21.73 5.51
N ASN A 332 13.45 20.91 5.73
CA ASN A 332 12.32 21.24 6.58
C ASN A 332 11.91 20.07 7.48
N ALA A 333 11.10 20.38 8.50
CA ALA A 333 10.69 19.48 9.56
C ALA A 333 9.98 18.20 9.06
N PHE A 334 9.35 18.22 7.88
CA PHE A 334 8.70 17.04 7.33
C PHE A 334 9.69 15.93 6.97
N GLU A 335 10.92 16.30 6.65
CA GLU A 335 12.00 15.39 6.29
C GLU A 335 12.64 14.72 7.52
N ILE A 336 12.37 15.19 8.74
CA ILE A 336 12.96 14.64 9.95
C ILE A 336 12.38 13.25 10.24
N TRP A 337 13.26 12.28 10.46
CA TRP A 337 12.88 10.89 10.72
C TRP A 337 11.99 10.77 11.97
N ASN A 338 10.84 10.10 11.85
CA ASN A 338 9.93 9.80 12.97
C ASN A 338 9.55 11.02 13.84
N PHE A 339 9.60 12.22 13.27
CA PHE A 339 9.27 13.46 13.97
C PHE A 339 7.80 13.83 13.77
N ARG A 340 7.18 14.37 14.83
CA ARG A 340 5.75 14.72 14.87
C ARG A 340 5.50 16.24 14.85
N GLY A 341 6.55 17.06 14.87
CA GLY A 341 6.51 18.51 14.61
C GLY A 341 5.35 19.27 15.27
N LYS A 342 5.09 18.99 16.55
CA LYS A 342 3.94 19.56 17.26
C LYS A 342 4.07 21.08 17.29
N ASN A 343 3.01 21.78 16.90
CA ASN A 343 2.90 23.26 16.81
C ASN A 343 3.79 23.96 15.76
N LEU A 344 4.84 23.34 15.22
CA LEU A 344 5.75 24.00 14.26
C LEU A 344 5.03 24.58 13.04
N VAL A 345 3.98 23.91 12.56
CA VAL A 345 3.17 24.42 11.45
C VAL A 345 2.43 25.70 11.84
N ALA A 346 1.82 25.74 13.03
CA ALA A 346 1.09 26.90 13.51
C ALA A 346 2.02 28.09 13.84
N GLU A 347 3.26 27.79 14.23
CA GLU A 347 4.30 28.77 14.54
C GLU A 347 5.08 29.23 13.29
N ASN A 348 4.83 28.62 12.12
CA ASN A 348 5.60 28.81 10.89
C ASN A 348 7.13 28.60 11.06
N ARG A 349 7.52 27.64 11.90
CA ARG A 349 8.92 27.27 12.21
C ARG A 349 9.28 25.91 11.61
N LEU A 350 8.94 25.73 10.34
CA LEU A 350 9.05 24.43 9.66
C LEU A 350 10.38 24.24 8.93
N LEU A 351 11.15 25.29 8.69
CA LEU A 351 12.51 25.15 8.16
C LEU A 351 13.42 24.60 9.25
N MET A 352 14.35 23.70 8.90
CA MET A 352 15.27 23.14 9.89
C MET A 352 16.16 24.20 10.55
N THR A 353 16.33 25.37 9.92
CA THR A 353 17.02 26.54 10.50
C THR A 353 16.34 27.09 11.75
N ASP A 354 15.04 26.84 11.93
CA ASP A 354 14.23 27.41 13.02
C ASP A 354 13.96 26.40 14.15
N ILE A 355 14.43 25.16 13.97
CA ILE A 355 14.24 24.04 14.90
C ILE A 355 15.39 24.03 15.91
N THR A 356 15.06 23.96 17.19
CA THR A 356 16.04 23.88 18.28
C THR A 356 16.11 22.48 18.87
N GLU A 357 17.11 22.25 19.72
CA GLU A 357 17.28 20.98 20.42
C GLU A 357 16.07 20.67 21.32
N GLU A 358 15.46 21.70 21.91
CA GLU A 358 14.27 21.59 22.75
C GLU A 358 13.03 21.13 21.98
N ASP A 359 12.89 21.52 20.70
CA ASP A 359 11.79 21.06 19.85
C ASP A 359 11.86 19.54 19.61
N ILE A 360 13.08 18.99 19.56
CA ILE A 360 13.33 17.55 19.44
C ILE A 360 13.21 16.84 20.79
N ASN A 361 13.54 17.52 21.89
CA ASN A 361 13.62 16.96 23.24
C ASN A 361 14.60 15.79 23.29
N VAL A 362 15.88 16.09 23.03
CA VAL A 362 16.96 15.11 22.90
C VAL A 362 17.16 14.32 24.19
N LYS A 363 17.11 13.00 24.06
CA LYS A 363 17.35 12.03 25.13
C LYS A 363 18.55 11.18 24.76
N PRO A 364 19.73 11.44 25.33
CA PRO A 364 20.93 10.73 24.94
C PRO A 364 20.90 9.25 25.34
N SER A 365 21.57 8.41 24.56
CA SER A 365 21.79 6.99 24.87
C SER A 365 23.28 6.68 24.83
N ALA A 366 23.79 5.98 25.84
CA ALA A 366 25.18 5.53 25.84
C ALA A 366 25.39 4.43 24.78
N GLY A 367 26.49 4.54 24.03
CA GLY A 367 26.96 3.52 23.09
C GLY A 367 26.11 3.34 21.83
N LYS A 368 25.15 4.22 21.54
CA LYS A 368 24.33 4.23 20.32
C LYS A 368 23.55 5.54 20.18
N LEU A 369 23.12 5.86 18.97
CA LEU A 369 22.15 6.92 18.70
C LEU A 369 20.75 6.52 19.16
N SER A 370 20.19 7.30 20.09
CA SER A 370 18.76 7.29 20.34
C SER A 370 17.98 7.89 19.17
N ALA A 371 16.67 7.64 19.14
CA ALA A 371 15.82 8.21 18.10
C ALA A 371 15.87 9.74 18.07
N SER A 372 15.91 10.39 19.23
CA SER A 372 15.97 11.85 19.34
C SER A 372 17.36 12.41 19.05
N GLU A 373 18.44 11.70 19.40
CA GLU A 373 19.80 12.10 19.01
C GLU A 373 19.95 12.10 17.49
N ARG A 374 19.44 11.06 16.83
CA ARG A 374 19.45 10.98 15.37
C ARG A 374 18.64 12.10 14.71
N GLN A 375 17.47 12.42 15.27
CA GLN A 375 16.65 13.54 14.79
C GLN A 375 17.40 14.87 14.89
N TRP A 376 18.06 15.12 16.03
CA TRP A 376 18.83 16.33 16.23
C TRP A 376 20.07 16.39 15.33
N LEU A 377 20.80 15.28 15.19
CA LEU A 377 21.93 15.16 14.26
C LEU A 377 21.52 15.49 12.81
N GLN A 378 20.34 15.04 12.38
CA GLN A 378 19.79 15.40 11.07
C GLN A 378 19.56 16.91 10.94
N VAL A 379 19.00 17.55 11.97
CA VAL A 379 18.76 19.00 12.00
C VAL A 379 20.08 19.77 12.02
N GLU A 380 21.01 19.42 12.90
CA GLU A 380 22.31 20.07 13.04
C GLU A 380 23.09 20.03 11.73
N LYS A 381 23.19 18.87 11.09
CA LYS A 381 23.86 18.73 9.80
C LYS A 381 23.19 19.55 8.71
N ALA A 382 21.86 19.60 8.68
CA ALA A 382 21.14 20.45 7.72
C ALA A 382 21.39 21.95 7.97
N GLN A 383 21.40 22.39 9.23
CA GLN A 383 21.71 23.78 9.62
C GLN A 383 23.13 24.19 9.24
N GLN A 384 24.09 23.29 9.41
CA GLN A 384 25.50 23.51 9.10
C GLN A 384 25.84 23.26 7.62
N SER A 385 24.87 22.80 6.82
CA SER A 385 25.11 22.30 5.45
C SER A 385 26.20 21.21 5.40
N ASP A 386 26.30 20.41 6.46
CA ASP A 386 27.25 19.34 6.60
C ASP A 386 26.74 18.07 5.90
N THR A 387 27.44 17.71 4.82
CA THR A 387 27.14 16.52 4.00
C THR A 387 27.94 15.29 4.41
N SER A 388 28.79 15.40 5.44
CA SER A 388 29.60 14.28 5.92
C SER A 388 28.76 13.21 6.60
N ILE A 389 29.19 11.96 6.45
CA ILE A 389 28.66 10.81 7.19
C ILE A 389 28.99 10.98 8.67
N PHE A 390 28.02 10.66 9.53
CA PHE A 390 28.26 10.43 10.94
C PHE A 390 28.28 8.93 11.22
N VAL A 391 29.30 8.49 11.96
CA VAL A 391 29.43 7.10 12.41
C VAL A 391 29.99 7.06 13.84
N LEU A 392 29.38 6.24 14.69
CA LEU A 392 29.97 5.85 15.97
C LEU A 392 30.98 4.74 15.70
N LYS A 393 32.20 5.13 15.31
CA LYS A 393 33.20 4.22 14.71
C LYS A 393 33.57 3.05 15.62
N GLU A 394 33.89 3.32 16.89
CA GLU A 394 34.30 2.30 17.85
C GLU A 394 33.13 1.37 18.20
N GLU A 395 31.95 1.92 18.46
CA GLU A 395 30.77 1.13 18.81
C GLU A 395 30.24 0.30 17.63
N LEU A 396 30.31 0.83 16.40
CA LEU A 396 30.01 0.05 15.20
C LEU A 396 31.03 -1.07 15.04
N LYS A 397 32.32 -0.79 15.25
CA LYS A 397 33.35 -1.82 15.20
C LYS A 397 33.11 -2.92 16.24
N ASP A 398 32.81 -2.56 17.47
CA ASP A 398 32.49 -3.51 18.54
C ASP A 398 31.27 -4.38 18.19
N GLU A 399 30.21 -3.79 17.60
CA GLU A 399 29.05 -4.53 17.10
C GLU A 399 29.45 -5.52 16.00
N MET A 400 30.25 -5.08 15.02
CA MET A 400 30.69 -5.89 13.89
C MET A 400 31.64 -7.03 14.30
N ASP A 401 32.50 -6.80 15.29
CA ASP A 401 33.45 -7.80 15.81
C ASP A 401 32.74 -8.97 16.53
N ASN A 402 31.45 -8.83 16.88
CA ASN A 402 30.63 -9.91 17.42
C ASN A 402 30.08 -10.87 16.35
N TRP A 403 30.21 -10.54 15.05
CA TRP A 403 29.65 -11.35 13.98
C TRP A 403 30.60 -12.48 13.57
N MET A 404 30.05 -13.68 13.41
CA MET A 404 30.81 -14.89 13.09
C MET A 404 30.68 -15.23 11.61
N PHE A 405 31.80 -15.44 10.92
CA PHE A 405 31.79 -15.88 9.53
C PHE A 405 31.40 -17.38 9.39
N PRO A 406 30.81 -17.79 8.25
CA PRO A 406 30.37 -16.93 7.13
C PRO A 406 29.17 -16.05 7.50
N LEU A 407 29.03 -14.88 6.86
CA LEU A 407 27.90 -13.98 7.08
C LEU A 407 26.78 -14.28 6.09
N HIS A 408 25.55 -14.43 6.55
CA HIS A 408 24.40 -14.83 5.73
C HIS A 408 23.39 -13.68 5.65
N PHE A 409 23.15 -13.13 4.46
CA PHE A 409 22.20 -12.05 4.23
C PHE A 409 20.94 -12.62 3.58
N ILE A 410 19.80 -12.46 4.24
CA ILE A 410 18.54 -13.08 3.80
C ILE A 410 17.40 -12.08 3.73
N ASP A 411 16.61 -12.21 2.67
CA ASP A 411 15.43 -11.37 2.41
C ASP A 411 14.26 -12.26 1.97
N PHE A 412 13.05 -11.93 2.45
CA PHE A 412 11.84 -12.72 2.25
C PHE A 412 10.78 -11.96 1.47
N GLU A 413 10.20 -12.63 0.49
CA GLU A 413 8.99 -12.18 -0.19
C GLU A 413 7.76 -12.88 0.34
N THR A 414 6.74 -12.09 0.66
CA THR A 414 5.53 -12.56 1.32
C THR A 414 4.25 -11.99 0.71
N SER A 415 3.16 -12.69 0.93
CA SER A 415 1.83 -12.26 0.51
C SER A 415 0.83 -12.42 1.66
N THR A 416 -0.10 -11.48 1.74
CA THR A 416 -1.30 -11.60 2.57
C THR A 416 -2.51 -11.19 1.74
N VAL A 417 -3.50 -12.09 1.66
CA VAL A 417 -4.68 -11.89 0.82
C VAL A 417 -5.95 -12.05 1.65
N ALA A 418 -6.96 -11.24 1.34
CA ALA A 418 -8.26 -11.33 2.01
C ALA A 418 -8.96 -12.68 1.72
N LEU A 419 -8.81 -13.17 0.49
CA LEU A 419 -9.31 -14.48 0.06
C LEU A 419 -8.13 -15.46 0.00
N PRO A 420 -8.08 -16.51 0.84
CA PRO A 420 -6.92 -17.41 0.87
C PRO A 420 -6.69 -18.20 -0.42
N PHE A 421 -5.41 -18.51 -0.70
CA PHE A 421 -4.99 -19.33 -1.85
C PHE A 421 -5.35 -20.81 -1.69
N THR A 422 -5.29 -21.33 -0.48
CA THR A 422 -5.47 -22.75 -0.19
C THR A 422 -6.51 -22.98 0.91
N LYS A 423 -7.08 -24.18 0.89
CA LYS A 423 -8.07 -24.63 1.87
C LYS A 423 -7.51 -24.61 3.29
N ASN A 424 -8.40 -24.39 4.25
CA ASN A 424 -8.14 -24.32 5.69
C ASN A 424 -7.22 -23.16 6.12
N ARG A 425 -6.94 -22.21 5.24
CA ARG A 425 -6.23 -20.95 5.58
C ARG A 425 -7.21 -19.84 5.93
N ARG A 426 -6.75 -18.88 6.73
CA ARG A 426 -7.53 -17.71 7.19
C ARG A 426 -7.26 -16.48 6.32
N PRO A 427 -8.19 -15.52 6.24
CA PRO A 427 -7.93 -14.23 5.62
C PRO A 427 -6.69 -13.53 6.21
N TYR A 428 -5.87 -12.95 5.35
CA TYR A 428 -4.61 -12.26 5.68
C TYR A 428 -3.61 -13.09 6.49
N GLU A 429 -3.73 -14.42 6.42
CA GLU A 429 -2.70 -15.31 6.91
C GLU A 429 -1.40 -15.10 6.12
N GLN A 430 -0.26 -15.13 6.82
CA GLN A 430 1.05 -14.88 6.23
C GLN A 430 1.47 -16.03 5.33
N VAL A 431 1.81 -15.71 4.08
CA VAL A 431 2.33 -16.65 3.09
C VAL A 431 3.74 -16.22 2.69
N ALA A 432 4.75 -17.03 3.02
CA ALA A 432 6.13 -16.81 2.61
C ALA A 432 6.41 -17.66 1.38
N PHE A 433 6.58 -17.00 0.23
CA PHE A 433 6.67 -17.71 -1.05
C PHE A 433 8.06 -17.67 -1.67
N GLN A 434 8.94 -16.76 -1.27
CA GLN A 434 10.29 -16.69 -1.81
C GLN A 434 11.30 -16.12 -0.81
N PHE A 435 12.53 -16.61 -0.88
CA PHE A 435 13.68 -15.94 -0.26
C PHE A 435 14.91 -15.97 -1.17
N SER A 436 15.77 -14.99 -0.99
CA SER A 436 17.14 -14.95 -1.53
C SER A 436 18.15 -15.06 -0.37
N HIS A 437 19.34 -15.60 -0.63
CA HIS A 437 20.39 -15.77 0.38
C HIS A 437 21.79 -15.55 -0.21
N HIS A 438 22.45 -14.46 0.19
CA HIS A 438 23.87 -14.24 -0.06
C HIS A 438 24.71 -14.67 1.14
N GLN A 439 25.85 -15.31 0.86
CA GLN A 439 26.85 -15.68 1.85
C GLN A 439 28.14 -14.90 1.56
N LEU A 440 28.68 -14.23 2.58
CA LEU A 440 30.03 -13.65 2.55
C LEU A 440 30.96 -14.53 3.38
N ASN A 441 31.99 -15.07 2.73
CA ASN A 441 33.01 -15.89 3.36
C ASN A 441 34.10 -15.02 4.03
N GLU A 442 34.87 -15.62 4.94
CA GLU A 442 35.95 -14.93 5.67
C GLU A 442 37.07 -14.42 4.74
N ASP A 443 37.28 -15.07 3.60
CA ASP A 443 38.24 -14.64 2.57
C ASP A 443 37.75 -13.45 1.72
N GLY A 444 36.54 -12.95 1.99
CA GLY A 444 35.93 -11.82 1.28
C GLY A 444 35.11 -12.23 0.04
N SER A 445 35.04 -13.51 -0.32
CA SER A 445 34.23 -13.97 -1.44
C SER A 445 32.73 -13.93 -1.11
N ILE A 446 31.93 -13.43 -2.06
CA ILE A 446 30.48 -13.30 -1.92
C ILE A 446 29.81 -14.28 -2.90
N GLU A 447 28.93 -15.13 -2.39
CA GLU A 447 28.15 -16.08 -3.18
C GLU A 447 26.67 -15.79 -3.04
N HIS A 448 25.92 -15.66 -4.15
CA HIS A 448 24.48 -15.90 -4.10
C HIS A 448 24.27 -17.41 -3.87
N LYS A 449 24.16 -17.80 -2.59
CA LYS A 449 24.36 -19.18 -2.14
C LYS A 449 23.13 -20.06 -2.36
N ASN A 450 21.95 -19.54 -2.00
CA ASN A 450 20.69 -20.25 -2.13
C ASN A 450 19.55 -19.29 -2.47
N GLN A 451 18.49 -19.84 -3.02
CA GLN A 451 17.21 -19.15 -3.22
C GLN A 451 16.07 -20.16 -3.20
N TYR A 452 14.87 -19.69 -2.90
CA TYR A 452 13.63 -20.46 -3.00
C TYR A 452 12.54 -19.57 -3.58
N ILE A 453 11.71 -20.12 -4.46
CA ILE A 453 10.47 -19.50 -4.92
C ILE A 453 9.41 -20.58 -5.11
N ASN A 454 8.19 -20.32 -4.65
CA ASN A 454 7.02 -21.10 -5.01
C ASN A 454 6.33 -20.44 -6.20
N ASN A 455 6.35 -21.11 -7.35
CA ASN A 455 5.64 -20.69 -8.56
C ASN A 455 4.56 -21.71 -8.98
N VAL A 456 4.26 -22.69 -8.11
CA VAL A 456 3.28 -23.75 -8.34
C VAL A 456 1.90 -23.27 -7.87
N PRO A 457 0.91 -23.08 -8.76
CA PRO A 457 -0.43 -22.62 -8.39
C PRO A 457 -1.11 -23.53 -7.37
N GLY A 458 -1.76 -22.93 -6.38
CA GLY A 458 -2.57 -23.64 -5.39
C GLY A 458 -1.74 -24.42 -4.35
N GLU A 459 -0.42 -24.29 -4.36
CA GLU A 459 0.44 -24.89 -3.33
C GLU A 459 0.59 -23.95 -2.13
N PHE A 460 0.56 -24.51 -0.92
CA PHE A 460 0.90 -23.76 0.29
C PHE A 460 2.41 -23.78 0.51
N PRO A 461 3.12 -22.63 0.41
CA PRO A 461 4.57 -22.64 0.30
C PRO A 461 5.31 -22.71 1.64
N ASN A 462 4.73 -22.24 2.74
CA ASN A 462 5.46 -21.92 3.98
C ASN A 462 6.27 -23.09 4.57
N PHE A 463 5.79 -24.34 4.46
CA PHE A 463 6.54 -25.48 4.99
C PHE A 463 7.69 -25.90 4.07
N LYS A 464 7.51 -25.81 2.75
CA LYS A 464 8.60 -26.01 1.78
C LYS A 464 9.63 -24.89 1.88
N PHE A 465 9.17 -23.66 2.04
CA PHE A 465 9.97 -22.49 2.35
C PHE A 465 10.84 -22.74 3.60
N ALA A 466 10.24 -23.19 4.71
CA ALA A 466 10.96 -23.47 5.96
C ALA A 466 12.03 -24.56 5.79
N ARG A 467 11.73 -25.62 5.02
CA ARG A 467 12.70 -26.67 4.69
C ARG A 467 13.85 -26.15 3.85
N ALA A 468 13.56 -25.33 2.84
CA ALA A 468 14.59 -24.70 2.00
C ALA A 468 15.46 -23.75 2.82
N LEU A 469 14.86 -22.96 3.71
CA LEU A 469 15.55 -22.06 4.64
C LEU A 469 16.48 -22.83 5.59
N LYS A 470 15.99 -23.93 6.17
CA LYS A 470 16.80 -24.83 7.00
C LYS A 470 17.97 -25.42 6.22
N LYS A 471 17.73 -25.89 4.99
CA LYS A 471 18.79 -26.42 4.13
C LYS A 471 19.87 -25.38 3.82
N ALA A 472 19.48 -24.12 3.63
CA ALA A 472 20.40 -23.03 3.35
C ALA A 472 21.29 -22.69 4.56
N LEU A 473 20.73 -22.66 5.76
CA LEU A 473 21.39 -22.10 6.94
C LEU A 473 21.94 -23.14 7.92
N ALA A 474 21.50 -24.40 7.91
CA ALA A 474 21.88 -25.37 8.95
C ALA A 474 23.31 -25.93 8.85
N ASN A 475 24.11 -25.50 7.86
CA ASN A 475 25.42 -26.11 7.58
C ASN A 475 26.58 -25.52 8.41
N ASP A 476 26.33 -24.43 9.14
CA ASP A 476 27.30 -23.70 9.94
C ASP A 476 26.60 -22.92 11.07
N ASN A 477 27.36 -22.08 11.80
CA ASN A 477 26.85 -21.20 12.86
C ASN A 477 27.10 -19.71 12.56
N GLY A 478 27.33 -19.34 11.30
CA GLY A 478 27.65 -17.97 10.90
C GLY A 478 26.52 -16.96 11.17
N THR A 479 26.80 -15.68 11.33
CA THR A 479 25.77 -14.68 11.66
C THR A 479 24.77 -14.51 10.52
N ILE A 480 23.47 -14.49 10.83
CA ILE A 480 22.40 -14.27 9.86
C ILE A 480 21.90 -12.83 9.99
N PHE A 481 21.78 -12.15 8.86
CA PHE A 481 21.32 -10.77 8.74
C PHE A 481 20.01 -10.71 7.98
N ARG A 482 19.19 -9.76 8.41
CA ARG A 482 17.97 -9.33 7.75
C ARG A 482 17.91 -7.80 7.78
N PHE A 483 16.99 -7.21 7.02
CA PHE A 483 16.75 -5.77 7.05
C PHE A 483 15.38 -5.44 7.65
N ALA A 484 15.38 -5.02 8.92
CA ALA A 484 14.19 -4.74 9.72
C ALA A 484 13.45 -5.98 10.26
N ALA A 485 12.27 -5.74 10.85
CA ALA A 485 11.56 -6.69 11.68
C ALA A 485 10.82 -7.81 10.90
N HIS A 486 10.71 -7.71 9.57
CA HIS A 486 9.78 -8.48 8.76
C HIS A 486 10.05 -9.98 8.80
N GLU A 487 11.28 -10.42 8.51
CA GLU A 487 11.68 -11.82 8.36
C GLU A 487 11.43 -12.59 9.66
N ASN A 488 11.75 -12.00 10.82
CA ASN A 488 11.44 -12.61 12.12
C ASN A 488 9.94 -12.79 12.32
N THR A 489 9.13 -11.81 11.93
CA THR A 489 7.65 -11.91 12.04
C THR A 489 7.14 -13.07 11.20
N ILE A 490 7.69 -13.27 10.01
CA ILE A 490 7.33 -14.36 9.10
C ILE A 490 7.77 -15.71 9.65
N VAL A 491 9.00 -15.83 10.17
CA VAL A 491 9.45 -17.05 10.85
C VAL A 491 8.52 -17.42 12.00
N ASN A 492 8.11 -16.45 12.81
CA ASN A 492 7.17 -16.66 13.91
C ASN A 492 5.79 -17.13 13.40
N ALA A 493 5.27 -16.54 12.32
CA ALA A 493 4.01 -16.99 11.71
C ALA A 493 4.11 -18.43 11.17
N ILE A 494 5.25 -18.81 10.57
CA ILE A 494 5.48 -20.18 10.09
C ILE A 494 5.57 -21.17 11.26
N ILE A 495 6.18 -20.78 12.38
CA ILE A 495 6.20 -21.60 13.61
C ILE A 495 4.77 -21.89 14.07
N ASP A 496 3.91 -20.88 14.17
CA ASP A 496 2.51 -21.04 14.60
C ASP A 496 1.74 -21.96 13.62
N GLN A 497 1.98 -21.82 12.31
CA GLN A 497 1.39 -22.69 11.29
C GLN A 497 1.88 -24.14 11.37
N LEU A 498 3.16 -24.37 11.65
CA LEU A 498 3.74 -25.70 11.86
C LEU A 498 3.21 -26.36 13.14
N GLN A 499 2.98 -25.59 14.20
CA GLN A 499 2.36 -26.10 15.43
C GLN A 499 0.95 -26.63 15.18
N ALA A 500 0.19 -25.94 14.32
CA ALA A 500 -1.16 -26.35 13.92
C ALA A 500 -1.18 -27.42 12.80
N SER A 501 -0.03 -27.83 12.26
CA SER A 501 0.05 -28.76 11.13
C SER A 501 0.32 -30.21 11.56
N ASN A 502 0.19 -31.12 10.59
CA ASN A 502 0.52 -32.54 10.73
C ASN A 502 1.84 -32.90 10.01
N GLU A 503 2.70 -31.92 9.70
CA GLU A 503 3.98 -32.18 9.02
C GLU A 503 4.87 -33.07 9.90
N SER A 504 5.43 -34.13 9.31
CA SER A 504 6.23 -35.13 10.05
C SER A 504 7.51 -34.56 10.68
N ASP A 505 8.08 -33.53 10.06
CA ASP A 505 9.30 -32.83 10.47
C ASP A 505 9.00 -31.52 11.23
N ARG A 506 7.74 -31.27 11.63
CA ARG A 506 7.33 -30.01 12.28
C ARG A 506 8.17 -29.65 13.50
N THR A 507 8.50 -30.64 14.34
CA THR A 507 9.28 -30.41 15.57
C THR A 507 10.68 -29.95 15.22
N GLU A 508 11.32 -30.60 14.24
CA GLU A 508 12.66 -30.25 13.78
C GLU A 508 12.68 -28.85 13.14
N LEU A 509 11.69 -28.54 12.30
CA LEU A 509 11.55 -27.22 11.67
C LEU A 509 11.29 -26.12 12.70
N ILE A 510 10.40 -26.34 13.67
CA ILE A 510 10.15 -25.37 14.74
C ILE A 510 11.41 -25.11 15.56
N THR A 511 12.16 -26.17 15.92
CA THR A 511 13.43 -26.02 16.64
C THR A 511 14.42 -25.17 15.85
N PHE A 512 14.59 -25.45 14.56
CA PHE A 512 15.45 -24.66 13.68
C PHE A 512 14.98 -23.19 13.59
N LEU A 513 13.70 -22.96 13.29
CA LEU A 513 13.14 -21.61 13.12
C LEU A 513 13.24 -20.79 14.41
N LYS A 514 13.01 -21.40 15.58
CA LYS A 514 13.23 -20.76 16.88
C LYS A 514 14.70 -20.43 17.14
N SER A 515 15.64 -21.22 16.61
CA SER A 515 17.08 -20.95 16.79
C SER A 515 17.56 -19.69 16.06
N ILE A 516 16.88 -19.30 14.97
CA ILE A 516 17.22 -18.14 14.13
C ILE A 516 16.30 -16.93 14.34
N SER A 517 15.39 -16.99 15.31
CA SER A 517 14.41 -15.93 15.55
C SER A 517 14.20 -15.66 17.03
N THR A 518 13.64 -14.50 17.33
CA THR A 518 13.17 -14.12 18.66
C THR A 518 11.64 -14.10 18.67
N ALA A 519 11.03 -14.56 19.77
CA ALA A 519 9.60 -14.50 19.98
C ALA A 519 9.08 -13.05 19.93
N THR A 520 7.91 -12.86 19.32
CA THR A 520 7.19 -11.59 19.39
C THR A 520 6.23 -11.56 20.58
N LYS A 521 5.69 -10.38 20.88
CA LYS A 521 4.66 -10.23 21.94
C LYS A 521 3.38 -11.01 21.69
N ASN A 522 3.16 -11.48 20.47
CA ASN A 522 1.96 -12.21 20.07
C ASN A 522 2.09 -13.72 20.29
N ASN A 523 3.28 -14.22 20.57
CA ASN A 523 3.51 -15.65 20.78
C ASN A 523 3.14 -16.05 22.21
N ALA A 524 2.58 -17.26 22.35
CA ALA A 524 2.20 -17.80 23.67
C ALA A 524 3.43 -18.09 24.53
N ASP A 525 4.50 -18.61 23.91
CA ASP A 525 5.77 -18.92 24.57
C ASP A 525 6.84 -17.92 24.14
N TYR A 526 7.69 -17.54 25.08
CA TYR A 526 8.89 -16.74 24.80
C TYR A 526 10.08 -17.64 24.41
N TRP A 527 10.86 -17.19 23.44
CA TRP A 527 12.19 -17.72 23.11
C TRP A 527 13.06 -16.60 22.54
N ASP A 528 14.36 -16.78 22.65
CA ASP A 528 15.35 -16.01 21.93
C ASP A 528 16.40 -16.97 21.38
N GLY A 529 16.45 -17.10 20.05
CA GLY A 529 17.33 -18.03 19.38
C GLY A 529 18.79 -17.65 19.56
N TYR A 530 19.66 -18.65 19.75
CA TYR A 530 21.11 -18.41 19.87
C TYR A 530 21.73 -17.82 18.59
N ARG A 531 21.05 -17.97 17.45
CA ARG A 531 21.43 -17.45 16.13
C ARG A 531 20.36 -16.51 15.57
N SER A 532 19.63 -15.82 16.46
CA SER A 532 18.62 -14.82 16.08
C SER A 532 19.17 -13.84 15.04
N MET A 533 18.41 -13.63 13.96
CA MET A 533 18.82 -12.76 12.86
C MET A 533 19.11 -11.32 13.31
N VAL A 534 20.33 -10.85 13.03
CA VAL A 534 20.77 -9.46 13.23
C VAL A 534 20.00 -8.54 12.29
N ASP A 535 19.41 -7.50 12.85
CA ASP A 535 18.67 -6.48 12.10
C ASP A 535 19.62 -5.35 11.67
N LEU A 536 20.04 -5.34 10.40
CA LEU A 536 20.92 -4.29 9.87
C LEU A 536 20.26 -2.91 9.88
N ASN A 537 18.94 -2.83 9.84
CA ASN A 537 18.25 -1.56 9.98
C ASN A 537 18.41 -0.96 11.37
N LYS A 538 18.50 -1.83 12.39
CA LYS A 538 18.82 -1.43 13.76
C LYS A 538 20.27 -0.93 13.85
N VAL A 539 21.23 -1.63 13.24
CA VAL A 539 22.64 -1.21 13.18
C VAL A 539 22.76 0.18 12.52
N VAL A 540 22.10 0.40 11.38
CA VAL A 540 22.00 1.72 10.72
C VAL A 540 21.50 2.79 11.71
N LYS A 541 20.39 2.52 12.41
CA LYS A 541 19.79 3.51 13.32
C LYS A 541 20.67 3.83 14.52
N ASP A 542 21.30 2.80 15.07
CA ASP A 542 22.08 2.87 16.31
C ASP A 542 23.47 3.50 16.07
N TYR A 543 24.09 3.37 14.88
CA TYR A 543 25.49 3.75 14.70
C TYR A 543 25.81 4.67 13.51
N TYR A 544 24.91 4.82 12.53
CA TYR A 544 25.26 5.44 11.23
C TYR A 544 24.20 6.43 10.72
N TYR A 545 24.61 7.61 10.29
CA TYR A 545 23.75 8.56 9.61
C TYR A 545 24.43 9.18 8.40
N ASN A 546 23.75 9.13 7.25
CA ASN A 546 24.22 9.75 6.01
C ASN A 546 23.20 10.81 5.55
N PRO A 547 23.59 12.09 5.42
CA PRO A 547 22.69 13.18 5.01
C PRO A 547 21.93 12.95 3.70
N LEU A 548 22.48 12.15 2.77
CA LEU A 548 21.79 11.80 1.52
C LEU A 548 20.50 11.00 1.74
N THR A 549 20.38 10.31 2.88
CA THR A 549 19.20 9.52 3.24
C THR A 549 18.06 10.37 3.79
N LYS A 550 18.34 11.65 4.12
CA LYS A 550 17.42 12.53 4.84
C LYS A 550 16.87 11.81 6.08
N GLY A 551 15.56 11.69 6.23
CA GLY A 551 14.94 10.94 7.33
C GLY A 551 14.62 9.48 7.01
N SER A 552 14.95 8.97 5.83
CA SER A 552 14.64 7.59 5.46
C SER A 552 15.70 6.64 5.98
N ASN A 553 15.25 5.51 6.54
CA ASN A 553 16.13 4.42 6.96
C ASN A 553 15.85 3.13 6.18
N SER A 554 15.07 3.15 5.10
CA SER A 554 14.84 1.95 4.28
C SER A 554 16.11 1.58 3.51
N ILE A 555 16.27 0.29 3.16
CA ILE A 555 17.40 -0.16 2.35
C ILE A 555 17.46 0.59 1.01
N LYS A 556 16.29 0.92 0.43
CA LYS A 556 16.15 1.70 -0.81
C LYS A 556 16.67 3.15 -0.71
N ALA A 557 16.83 3.68 0.51
CA ALA A 557 17.49 4.97 0.75
C ALA A 557 18.94 4.81 1.20
N ILE A 558 19.23 3.82 2.06
CA ILE A 558 20.58 3.57 2.57
C ILE A 558 21.52 3.12 1.44
N LEU A 559 21.10 2.19 0.59
CA LEU A 559 21.96 1.64 -0.47
C LEU A 559 22.45 2.73 -1.44
N PRO A 560 21.58 3.54 -2.10
CA PRO A 560 22.06 4.59 -2.98
C PRO A 560 22.96 5.61 -2.27
N ALA A 561 22.67 5.94 -1.01
CA ALA A 561 23.51 6.84 -0.22
C ALA A 561 24.89 6.24 0.06
N SER A 562 24.96 4.95 0.43
CA SER A 562 26.22 4.22 0.63
C SER A 562 27.03 4.13 -0.66
N LEU A 563 26.41 3.80 -1.79
CA LEU A 563 27.07 3.80 -3.10
C LEU A 563 27.61 5.19 -3.46
N ASN A 564 26.86 6.25 -3.15
CA ASN A 564 27.28 7.62 -3.44
C ASN A 564 28.45 8.10 -2.59
N SER A 565 28.49 7.70 -1.33
CA SER A 565 29.49 8.16 -0.37
C SER A 565 30.73 7.27 -0.25
N SER A 566 30.70 6.04 -0.79
CA SER A 566 31.79 5.06 -0.69
C SER A 566 32.64 4.98 -1.96
N PRO A 567 33.90 5.45 -1.96
CA PRO A 567 34.84 5.18 -3.04
C PRO A 567 35.06 3.68 -3.28
N TYR A 568 35.15 2.89 -2.20
CA TYR A 568 35.34 1.43 -2.32
C TYR A 568 34.18 0.76 -3.08
N LEU A 569 32.92 1.05 -2.70
CA LEU A 569 31.77 0.47 -3.40
C LEU A 569 31.69 0.96 -4.84
N GLN A 570 32.04 2.22 -5.12
CA GLN A 570 32.05 2.74 -6.49
C GLN A 570 33.06 2.03 -7.37
N GLU A 571 34.26 1.77 -6.86
CA GLU A 571 35.30 1.04 -7.58
C GLU A 571 34.90 -0.42 -7.82
N LYS A 572 34.40 -1.09 -6.77
CA LYS A 572 34.01 -2.50 -6.85
C LYS A 572 32.77 -2.69 -7.73
N TYR A 573 31.65 -2.06 -7.43
CA TYR A 573 30.37 -2.32 -8.09
C TYR A 573 30.18 -1.58 -9.42
N GLY A 574 31.12 -0.70 -9.79
CA GLY A 574 31.22 -0.11 -11.13
C GLY A 574 31.83 -1.04 -12.18
N ARG A 575 32.20 -2.27 -11.79
CA ARG A 575 32.78 -3.31 -12.65
C ARG A 575 31.85 -4.51 -12.82
N PRO A 576 32.06 -5.35 -13.85
CA PRO A 576 31.29 -6.58 -14.04
C PRO A 576 31.32 -7.52 -12.83
N ILE A 577 30.17 -8.11 -12.47
CA ILE A 577 30.00 -9.01 -11.31
C ILE A 577 31.06 -10.12 -11.27
N ASN A 578 31.36 -10.74 -12.42
CA ASN A 578 32.32 -11.83 -12.51
C ASN A 578 33.79 -11.44 -12.22
N GLU A 579 34.09 -10.14 -12.14
CA GLU A 579 35.44 -9.64 -11.88
C GLU A 579 35.65 -9.09 -10.46
N ILE A 580 34.60 -9.10 -9.63
CA ILE A 580 34.58 -8.41 -8.33
C ILE A 580 34.36 -9.37 -7.15
N GLY A 581 34.45 -10.67 -7.40
CA GLY A 581 34.28 -11.71 -6.37
C GLY A 581 32.86 -11.81 -5.81
N VAL A 582 31.86 -11.41 -6.61
CA VAL A 582 30.44 -11.51 -6.27
C VAL A 582 29.80 -12.55 -7.19
N GLY A 583 29.16 -13.56 -6.62
CA GLY A 583 28.37 -14.54 -7.35
C GLY A 583 26.94 -14.03 -7.59
N SER A 584 26.34 -14.44 -8.70
CA SER A 584 24.93 -14.21 -9.02
C SER A 584 24.33 -15.46 -9.63
N SER A 585 23.04 -15.71 -9.35
CA SER A 585 22.27 -16.79 -9.99
C SER A 585 21.27 -16.27 -11.00
N ASN A 586 20.85 -15.00 -10.90
CA ASN A 586 19.76 -14.44 -11.70
C ASN A 586 20.20 -13.31 -12.65
N PHE A 587 21.46 -12.88 -12.60
CA PHE A 587 22.03 -11.86 -13.49
C PHE A 587 23.16 -12.43 -14.35
N GLU A 588 23.34 -11.83 -15.52
CA GLU A 588 24.42 -12.17 -16.43
C GLU A 588 25.79 -11.84 -15.82
N LYS A 589 26.80 -12.62 -16.18
CA LYS A 589 28.17 -12.47 -15.64
C LYS A 589 28.76 -11.07 -15.82
N ASN A 590 28.39 -10.40 -16.91
CA ASN A 590 28.85 -9.06 -17.26
C ASN A 590 27.97 -7.92 -16.71
N HIS A 591 26.97 -8.23 -15.88
CA HIS A 591 26.13 -7.20 -15.26
C HIS A 591 26.97 -6.27 -14.39
N ILE A 592 26.59 -4.99 -14.33
CA ILE A 592 27.24 -3.95 -13.53
C ILE A 592 26.16 -3.33 -12.66
N TRP A 593 26.37 -3.32 -11.34
CA TRP A 593 25.37 -2.86 -10.38
C TRP A 593 25.34 -1.34 -10.20
N LEU A 594 26.44 -0.66 -10.54
CA LEU A 594 26.56 0.78 -10.37
C LEU A 594 26.76 1.47 -11.72
N HIS A 595 25.75 2.25 -12.08
CA HIS A 595 25.78 3.15 -13.23
C HIS A 595 25.72 4.61 -12.78
N LYS A 596 26.42 5.47 -13.51
CA LYS A 596 26.40 6.92 -13.30
C LYS A 596 25.77 7.63 -14.49
N LYS A 597 24.83 8.54 -14.23
CA LYS A 597 24.29 9.49 -15.20
C LYS A 597 24.54 10.90 -14.69
N GLU A 598 25.27 11.72 -15.46
CA GLU A 598 25.59 13.11 -15.09
C GLU A 598 26.19 13.24 -13.67
N SER A 599 27.09 12.32 -13.31
CA SER A 599 27.74 12.22 -11.98
C SER A 599 26.83 11.80 -10.82
N VAL A 600 25.56 11.49 -11.08
CA VAL A 600 24.62 10.92 -10.10
C VAL A 600 24.55 9.41 -10.28
N ILE A 601 24.59 8.67 -9.18
CA ILE A 601 24.41 7.21 -9.19
C ILE A 601 22.94 6.90 -9.44
N ILE A 602 22.68 6.06 -10.44
CA ILE A 602 21.34 5.54 -10.70
C ILE A 602 21.01 4.54 -9.61
N ASN A 603 19.81 4.64 -9.05
CA ASN A 603 19.36 3.71 -8.03
C ASN A 603 19.30 2.28 -8.61
N PRO A 604 19.98 1.27 -8.03
CA PRO A 604 19.99 -0.09 -8.58
C PRO A 604 18.60 -0.71 -8.78
N TYR A 605 17.60 -0.32 -7.97
CA TYR A 605 16.22 -0.79 -8.14
C TYR A 605 15.55 -0.25 -9.41
N GLU A 606 15.98 0.91 -9.93
CA GLU A 606 15.50 1.47 -11.19
C GLU A 606 16.13 0.80 -12.42
N MET A 607 17.15 -0.03 -12.22
CA MET A 607 17.85 -0.75 -13.28
C MET A 607 17.30 -2.16 -13.51
N LEU A 608 16.34 -2.61 -12.70
CA LEU A 608 15.68 -3.89 -12.90
C LEU A 608 14.94 -3.89 -14.25
N PRO A 609 15.04 -4.99 -15.04
CA PRO A 609 14.44 -5.03 -16.36
C PRO A 609 12.91 -4.97 -16.28
N PRO A 610 12.24 -4.31 -17.25
CA PRO A 610 10.78 -4.37 -17.34
C PRO A 610 10.32 -5.80 -17.65
N LEU A 611 9.09 -6.13 -17.24
CA LEU A 611 8.49 -7.42 -17.58
C LEU A 611 8.19 -7.48 -19.08
N PHE A 612 8.28 -8.70 -19.64
CA PHE A 612 7.92 -8.99 -21.04
C PHE A 612 8.71 -8.20 -22.08
N GLN A 613 9.93 -7.75 -21.73
CA GLN A 613 10.80 -7.03 -22.65
C GLN A 613 11.10 -7.89 -23.88
N GLY A 614 10.70 -7.40 -25.06
CA GLY A 614 10.92 -8.10 -26.34
C GLY A 614 9.80 -9.06 -26.75
N TRP A 615 8.70 -9.14 -26.00
CA TRP A 615 7.50 -9.89 -26.39
C TRP A 615 6.76 -9.19 -27.55
N SER A 616 6.07 -9.96 -28.40
CA SER A 616 5.26 -9.38 -29.48
C SER A 616 4.00 -8.73 -28.91
N ILE A 617 3.39 -7.80 -29.67
CA ILE A 617 2.12 -7.17 -29.29
C ILE A 617 1.04 -8.23 -29.04
N THR A 618 1.02 -9.29 -29.85
CA THR A 618 0.06 -10.40 -29.70
C THR A 618 0.30 -11.20 -28.42
N ASP A 619 1.56 -11.40 -28.01
CA ASP A 619 1.86 -12.09 -26.76
C ASP A 619 1.48 -11.23 -25.54
N LEU A 620 1.72 -9.91 -25.63
CA LEU A 620 1.34 -8.95 -24.59
C LEU A 620 -0.18 -8.87 -24.41
N GLU A 621 -0.96 -8.88 -25.50
CA GLU A 621 -2.43 -8.91 -25.47
C GLU A 621 -2.99 -10.18 -24.81
N ASN A 622 -2.23 -11.28 -24.78
CA ASN A 622 -2.62 -12.55 -24.17
C ASN A 622 -2.19 -12.71 -22.70
N THR A 623 -1.40 -11.78 -22.16
CA THR A 623 -0.96 -11.84 -20.74
C THR A 623 -2.13 -11.64 -19.77
N LEU A 624 -2.14 -12.40 -18.67
CA LEU A 624 -3.17 -12.31 -17.62
C LEU A 624 -2.75 -11.41 -16.44
N SER A 625 -1.46 -11.09 -16.35
CA SER A 625 -0.89 -10.37 -15.20
C SER A 625 -1.09 -8.85 -15.28
N GLU A 626 -1.05 -8.26 -16.49
CA GLU A 626 -1.03 -6.80 -16.72
C GLU A 626 0.07 -6.10 -15.90
N LEU A 627 1.19 -6.78 -15.65
CA LEU A 627 2.30 -6.25 -14.85
C LEU A 627 3.37 -5.62 -15.76
N GLU A 628 3.85 -4.44 -15.39
CA GLU A 628 4.92 -3.73 -16.13
C GLU A 628 6.32 -4.05 -15.58
N GLY A 629 6.44 -4.41 -14.30
CA GLY A 629 7.71 -4.72 -13.64
C GLY A 629 7.55 -5.13 -12.18
N VAL A 630 8.64 -5.61 -11.58
CA VAL A 630 8.73 -5.91 -10.13
C VAL A 630 9.97 -5.20 -9.57
N ALA A 631 9.74 -4.05 -8.92
CA ALA A 631 10.80 -3.23 -8.32
C ALA A 631 10.51 -2.84 -6.86
N ASP A 632 9.39 -3.33 -6.30
CA ASP A 632 9.00 -3.14 -4.91
C ASP A 632 8.12 -4.27 -4.37
N GLY A 633 7.97 -4.32 -3.04
CA GLY A 633 7.20 -5.36 -2.37
C GLY A 633 5.70 -5.37 -2.68
N GLY A 634 5.10 -4.23 -3.07
CA GLY A 634 3.71 -4.17 -3.54
C GLY A 634 3.56 -4.82 -4.91
N ALA A 635 4.51 -4.58 -5.81
CA ALA A 635 4.60 -5.26 -7.09
C ALA A 635 4.88 -6.77 -6.92
N ALA A 636 5.77 -7.16 -6.01
CA ALA A 636 6.08 -8.56 -5.72
C ALA A 636 4.87 -9.33 -5.15
N LEU A 637 4.11 -8.73 -4.23
CA LEU A 637 2.87 -9.29 -3.70
C LEU A 637 1.84 -9.52 -4.81
N THR A 638 1.69 -8.54 -5.71
CA THR A 638 0.77 -8.64 -6.86
C THR A 638 1.20 -9.72 -7.83
N ALA A 639 2.50 -9.78 -8.15
CA ALA A 639 3.10 -10.81 -8.99
C ALA A 639 2.82 -12.21 -8.46
N TYR A 640 3.03 -12.44 -7.16
CA TYR A 640 2.72 -13.75 -6.56
C TYR A 640 1.23 -14.08 -6.61
N ALA A 641 0.34 -13.13 -6.31
CA ALA A 641 -1.10 -13.37 -6.41
C ALA A 641 -1.53 -13.78 -7.84
N LYS A 642 -0.87 -13.24 -8.87
CA LYS A 642 -1.06 -13.62 -10.27
C LYS A 642 -0.45 -14.99 -10.61
N LEU A 643 0.72 -15.34 -10.06
CA LEU A 643 1.30 -16.69 -10.20
C LEU A 643 0.37 -17.78 -9.69
N GLN A 644 -0.59 -17.48 -8.81
CA GLN A 644 -1.58 -18.45 -8.34
C GLN A 644 -2.71 -18.73 -9.35
N TYR A 645 -2.72 -18.10 -10.53
CA TYR A 645 -3.70 -18.40 -11.57
C TYR A 645 -3.36 -19.70 -12.30
N MET A 646 -4.30 -20.65 -12.28
CA MET A 646 -4.11 -21.98 -12.87
C MET A 646 -4.05 -22.02 -14.40
N ASP A 647 -4.56 -21.00 -15.08
CA ASP A 647 -4.66 -20.90 -16.54
C ASP A 647 -3.66 -19.90 -17.15
N MET A 648 -2.74 -19.36 -16.33
CA MET A 648 -1.62 -18.56 -16.81
C MET A 648 -0.63 -19.43 -17.60
N GLU A 649 -0.23 -18.94 -18.78
CA GLU A 649 0.73 -19.61 -19.65
C GLU A 649 2.10 -19.77 -18.99
N GLU A 650 2.80 -20.86 -19.31
CA GLU A 650 4.07 -21.19 -18.66
C GLU A 650 5.17 -20.18 -18.96
N ASN A 651 5.19 -19.59 -20.17
CA ASN A 651 6.14 -18.54 -20.51
C ASN A 651 5.91 -17.27 -19.67
N GLU A 652 4.65 -16.86 -19.48
CA GLU A 652 4.31 -15.71 -18.64
C GLU A 652 4.72 -15.97 -17.18
N ARG A 653 4.41 -17.17 -16.67
CA ARG A 653 4.80 -17.61 -15.33
C ARG A 653 6.31 -17.57 -15.12
N GLN A 654 7.08 -18.03 -16.10
CA GLN A 654 8.54 -18.04 -16.02
C GLN A 654 9.12 -16.61 -16.02
N GLU A 655 8.58 -15.69 -16.81
CA GLU A 655 9.01 -14.29 -16.81
C GLU A 655 8.75 -13.60 -15.46
N ILE A 656 7.56 -13.76 -14.89
CA ILE A 656 7.23 -13.22 -13.57
C ILE A 656 8.13 -13.84 -12.49
N THR A 657 8.37 -15.16 -12.57
CA THR A 657 9.30 -15.87 -11.67
C THR A 657 10.71 -15.29 -11.77
N ASN A 658 11.23 -15.05 -12.97
CA ASN A 658 12.56 -14.47 -13.19
C ASN A 658 12.68 -13.05 -12.65
N ALA A 659 11.65 -12.22 -12.81
CA ALA A 659 11.63 -10.85 -12.28
C ALA A 659 11.64 -10.85 -10.74
N LEU A 660 10.82 -11.71 -10.12
CA LEU A 660 10.79 -11.91 -8.66
C LEU A 660 12.17 -12.36 -8.14
N LEU A 661 12.83 -13.30 -8.81
CA LEU A 661 14.16 -13.79 -8.44
C LEU A 661 15.22 -12.68 -8.49
N LYS A 662 15.21 -11.85 -9.53
CA LYS A 662 16.13 -10.70 -9.67
C LYS A 662 15.93 -9.64 -8.59
N TYR A 663 14.67 -9.31 -8.29
CA TYR A 663 14.32 -8.33 -7.26
C TYR A 663 14.83 -8.76 -5.87
N CYS A 664 14.48 -9.97 -5.45
CA CYS A 664 14.88 -10.50 -4.14
C CYS A 664 16.40 -10.73 -4.03
N GLU A 665 17.07 -11.11 -5.14
CA GLU A 665 18.54 -11.19 -5.18
C GLU A 665 19.18 -9.82 -4.90
N LEU A 666 18.66 -8.74 -5.51
CA LEU A 666 19.14 -7.37 -5.28
C LEU A 666 18.96 -6.94 -3.82
N ASP A 667 17.82 -7.23 -3.17
CA ASP A 667 17.60 -6.86 -1.76
C ASP A 667 18.66 -7.49 -0.82
N THR A 668 18.99 -8.76 -1.03
CA THR A 668 20.08 -9.40 -0.26
C THR A 668 21.47 -8.86 -0.58
N LEU A 669 21.76 -8.61 -1.87
CA LEU A 669 23.04 -8.02 -2.27
C LEU A 669 23.18 -6.58 -1.72
N ALA A 670 22.09 -5.82 -1.64
CA ALA A 670 22.08 -4.50 -1.06
C ALA A 670 22.55 -4.51 0.41
N MET A 671 22.15 -5.51 1.19
CA MET A 671 22.65 -5.68 2.55
C MET A 671 24.16 -5.97 2.60
N VAL A 672 24.67 -6.78 1.66
CA VAL A 672 26.11 -7.04 1.52
C VAL A 672 26.86 -5.74 1.22
N MET A 673 26.35 -4.91 0.30
CA MET A 673 26.95 -3.60 -0.02
C MET A 673 26.96 -2.65 1.19
N VAL A 674 25.89 -2.64 1.99
CA VAL A 674 25.82 -1.85 3.23
C VAL A 674 26.83 -2.35 4.25
N TYR A 675 26.96 -3.67 4.43
CA TYR A 675 27.99 -4.26 5.28
C TYR A 675 29.40 -3.85 4.84
N GLU A 676 29.70 -3.94 3.54
CA GLU A 676 31.00 -3.55 2.99
C GLU A 676 31.30 -2.06 3.18
N HIS A 677 30.27 -1.20 3.10
CA HIS A 677 30.43 0.21 3.43
C HIS A 677 30.75 0.43 4.91
N PHE A 678 30.10 -0.31 5.82
CA PHE A 678 30.43 -0.22 7.24
C PHE A 678 31.87 -0.68 7.50
N GLN A 679 32.33 -1.76 6.84
CA GLN A 679 33.72 -2.20 6.88
C GLN A 679 34.70 -1.12 6.39
N GLU A 680 34.36 -0.34 5.37
CA GLU A 680 35.17 0.80 4.92
C GLU A 680 35.23 1.91 5.98
N LEU A 681 34.10 2.24 6.63
CA LEU A 681 34.03 3.32 7.61
C LEU A 681 34.77 3.02 8.92
N ILE A 682 34.86 1.75 9.31
CA ILE A 682 35.54 1.34 10.55
C ILE A 682 37.03 1.05 10.41
N LYS A 683 37.57 1.05 9.18
CA LYS A 683 39.02 1.11 8.94
C LYS A 683 39.53 2.49 9.32
#